data_AF-A0A4P5TK73-F1
#
_entry.id   AF-A0A4P5TK73-F1
#
_cell.length_a   1.000
_cell.length_b   1.000
_cell.length_c   1.000
_cell.angle_alpha   90.00
_cell.angle_beta   90.00
_cell.angle_gamma   90.00
#
_symmetry.space_group_name_H-M   'P 1'
#
loop_
_entity.id
_entity.type
_entity.pdbx_description
1 polymer ?
#
loop_
_entity_poly.entity_id
_entity_poly.type
_entity_poly.pdbx_seq_one_letter_code
_entity_poly.pdbx_strand_id
1 'polypeptide(L)'
;MTMKARYLTKSRFKLGLECPTKLYYTKNTEYHDNQESDPFMQALAKGGYQVGEMAKYKYCDDPHGYGITIDTLAEEEALRLTKDKLLAHPNVVIAEGAFRHENLFIRADIIVRDGHTIKLIEVKSKSIANGEVFFDKKGKPSAKWQPYLYDIAFQTYVMQKAMPQFEIKPYLLLINKDAVASRDGLNQLFKVAKDEKGRMNVTVADGLTSGQIGNFDLLKEIPMGEVVERLNGLPVPNDNIPEEHRSLEQFIKWSADLYVSKQRHWCKPSMACKKCTFVAAGTKKKCGFTECWSNHQWSIVGQVSAEQLQETKVTDLWLGLGGATISQKVMEQNVPFISLLNSELLRPETGKEDPERLGMTPFERRGYQIEAVKNKSKDYVFLKDDFETMQAGWNYPLNMIDFETSVVALPYFKGMAPYETVAFQFSHHIMYKDGRVEHFNDFISWEQGEYPNLAFARALKTSLESNDGTILRYASHENTVLNKIKRDIAILKPDDQEELLAFIDSITEEEIDKKSKRTGPRNMVDLADLVRKVYYSPHAGGSNSIKRILPAIIHDCSTVAEQFSQAGKYGRGLEYGSRNFDDHVWIADDKNHDPYKTLLPLTTFDGVADYELFDDLGEVSDGSAAMTAYNKLQWSFIGDAERLALRNALLQYCELDTLAMVMLMQGLIKLDNCENYGGRVD
;
A
#
# COMPACT_ATOMS: atom_id res chain seq x y z
N MET A 1 -6.16 22.39 -37.39
CA MET A 1 -6.20 21.35 -36.33
C MET A 1 -7.23 21.79 -35.31
N THR A 2 -8.39 21.16 -35.28
CA THR A 2 -9.38 21.38 -34.22
C THR A 2 -8.76 20.94 -32.90
N MET A 3 -8.56 21.86 -31.95
CA MET A 3 -8.10 21.49 -30.62
C MET A 3 -9.11 20.51 -30.02
N LYS A 4 -8.65 19.31 -29.64
CA LYS A 4 -9.48 18.33 -28.92
C LYS A 4 -9.99 19.00 -27.64
N ALA A 5 -11.31 18.93 -27.40
CA ALA A 5 -11.92 19.50 -26.22
C ALA A 5 -11.25 18.95 -24.94
N ARG A 6 -11.02 19.82 -23.95
CA ARG A 6 -10.42 19.45 -22.66
C ARG A 6 -11.53 19.38 -21.63
N TYR A 7 -11.77 18.19 -21.08
CA TYR A 7 -12.76 18.01 -20.04
C TYR A 7 -12.12 17.82 -18.67
N LEU A 8 -12.68 18.47 -17.65
CA LEU A 8 -12.45 18.09 -16.27
C LEU A 8 -13.20 16.78 -16.00
N THR A 9 -12.44 15.70 -15.84
CA THR A 9 -12.97 14.37 -15.52
C THR A 9 -12.81 14.05 -14.05
N LYS A 10 -13.50 13.02 -13.56
CA LYS A 10 -13.37 12.44 -12.20
C LYS A 10 -11.92 12.33 -11.71
N SER A 11 -11.03 11.75 -12.51
CA SER A 11 -9.61 11.61 -12.17
C SER A 11 -8.90 12.97 -12.03
N ARG A 12 -9.19 13.92 -12.91
CA ARG A 12 -8.59 15.27 -12.89
C ARG A 12 -9.15 16.11 -11.76
N PHE A 13 -10.45 16.01 -11.46
CA PHE A 13 -11.06 16.65 -10.31
C PHE A 13 -10.39 16.22 -9.01
N LYS A 14 -10.19 14.91 -8.81
CA LYS A 14 -9.44 14.38 -7.65
C LYS A 14 -8.00 14.89 -7.61
N LEU A 15 -7.33 14.90 -8.77
CA LEU A 15 -5.97 15.44 -8.90
C LEU A 15 -5.89 16.92 -8.47
N GLY A 16 -6.87 17.73 -8.89
CA GLY A 16 -6.98 19.14 -8.49
C GLY A 16 -7.31 19.31 -7.01
N LEU A 17 -8.12 18.41 -6.43
CA LEU A 17 -8.45 18.41 -5.01
C LEU A 17 -7.22 18.11 -4.15
N GLU A 18 -6.34 17.22 -4.61
CA GLU A 18 -5.03 16.98 -3.98
C GLU A 18 -4.08 18.18 -4.13
N CYS A 19 -3.94 18.69 -5.36
CA CYS A 19 -3.05 19.81 -5.66
C CYS A 19 -3.47 20.47 -6.99
N PRO A 20 -4.05 21.70 -6.95
CA PRO A 20 -4.47 22.39 -8.16
C PRO A 20 -3.37 22.57 -9.22
N THR A 21 -2.09 22.66 -8.81
CA THR A 21 -0.97 22.75 -9.76
C THR A 21 -0.88 21.54 -10.68
N LYS A 22 -1.25 20.34 -10.21
CA LYS A 22 -1.21 19.11 -11.01
C LYS A 22 -2.16 19.15 -12.22
N LEU A 23 -3.21 19.99 -12.20
CA LEU A 23 -4.10 20.20 -13.36
C LEU A 23 -3.36 20.82 -14.55
N TYR A 24 -2.31 21.60 -14.30
CA TYR A 24 -1.47 22.15 -15.35
C TYR A 24 -0.58 21.08 -16.00
N TYR A 25 -0.02 20.17 -15.19
CA TYR A 25 0.89 19.13 -15.66
C TYR A 25 0.16 17.96 -16.34
N THR A 26 -1.03 17.58 -15.86
CA THR A 26 -1.73 16.41 -16.37
C THR A 26 -2.12 16.54 -17.84
N LYS A 27 -1.84 15.49 -18.63
CA LYS A 27 -1.99 15.47 -20.09
C LYS A 27 -1.21 16.57 -20.82
N ASN A 28 -0.18 17.14 -20.20
CA ASN A 28 0.85 17.91 -20.89
C ASN A 28 2.04 16.99 -21.17
N THR A 29 2.32 16.74 -22.45
CA THR A 29 3.40 15.84 -22.91
C THR A 29 4.80 16.35 -22.57
N GLU A 30 4.94 17.63 -22.22
CA GLU A 30 6.21 18.20 -21.77
C GLU A 30 6.63 17.69 -20.39
N TYR A 31 5.70 17.25 -19.54
CA TYR A 31 5.97 16.85 -18.16
C TYR A 31 6.04 15.33 -18.02
N HIS A 32 6.99 14.86 -17.20
CA HIS A 32 7.03 13.45 -16.80
C HIS A 32 6.02 13.21 -15.69
N ASP A 33 5.32 12.09 -15.74
CA ASP A 33 4.42 11.63 -14.70
C ASP A 33 4.77 10.17 -14.36
N ASN A 34 5.36 9.95 -13.19
CA ASN A 34 5.72 8.62 -12.68
C ASN A 34 4.49 7.74 -12.43
N GLN A 35 3.27 8.31 -12.47
CA GLN A 35 2.02 7.54 -12.52
C GLN A 35 1.68 6.98 -13.91
N GLU A 36 2.51 7.18 -14.95
CA GLU A 36 2.50 6.34 -16.16
C GLU A 36 2.98 4.88 -15.85
N SER A 37 2.65 4.35 -14.67
CA SER A 37 2.68 2.91 -14.36
C SER A 37 1.36 2.27 -14.83
N ASP A 38 1.41 0.99 -15.21
CA ASP A 38 0.29 0.28 -15.84
C ASP A 38 -0.96 0.33 -14.92
N PRO A 39 -2.02 1.10 -15.25
CA PRO A 39 -3.23 1.23 -14.42
C PRO A 39 -3.92 -0.11 -14.17
N PHE A 40 -3.67 -1.09 -15.03
CA PHE A 40 -4.03 -2.49 -14.84
C PHE A 40 -3.56 -3.03 -13.49
N MET A 41 -2.29 -2.79 -13.18
CA MET A 41 -1.61 -3.42 -12.05
C MET A 41 -2.14 -2.90 -10.72
N GLN A 42 -2.37 -1.59 -10.63
CA GLN A 42 -2.99 -0.94 -9.47
C GLN A 42 -4.46 -1.32 -9.25
N ALA A 43 -5.14 -1.84 -10.29
CA ALA A 43 -6.53 -2.24 -10.21
C ALA A 43 -6.69 -3.75 -9.93
N LEU A 44 -5.79 -4.59 -10.46
CA LEU A 44 -5.69 -6.02 -10.15
C LEU A 44 -5.43 -6.23 -8.65
N ALA A 45 -4.49 -5.46 -8.14
CA ALA A 45 -4.19 -5.23 -6.74
C ALA A 45 -5.37 -5.13 -5.77
N LYS A 46 -6.32 -4.28 -6.12
CA LYS A 46 -7.38 -3.81 -5.22
C LYS A 46 -8.68 -4.57 -5.43
N GLY A 47 -8.68 -5.57 -6.33
CA GLY A 47 -9.87 -6.31 -6.76
C GLY A 47 -10.92 -5.44 -7.46
N GLY A 48 -10.56 -4.21 -7.87
CA GLY A 48 -11.53 -3.19 -8.30
C GLY A 48 -12.37 -3.63 -9.51
N TYR A 49 -11.73 -4.26 -10.49
CA TYR A 49 -12.40 -4.80 -11.68
C TYR A 49 -13.37 -5.92 -11.34
N GLN A 50 -12.98 -6.85 -10.45
CA GLN A 50 -13.85 -7.97 -10.07
C GLN A 50 -15.09 -7.49 -9.31
N VAL A 51 -14.90 -6.54 -8.40
CA VAL A 51 -16.01 -5.90 -7.68
C VAL A 51 -16.92 -5.11 -8.62
N GLY A 52 -16.32 -4.35 -9.56
CA GLY A 52 -17.05 -3.61 -10.60
C GLY A 52 -17.90 -4.53 -11.49
N GLU A 53 -17.35 -5.68 -11.89
CA GLU A 53 -18.09 -6.66 -12.68
C GLU A 53 -19.20 -7.33 -11.89
N MET A 54 -18.92 -7.79 -10.65
CA MET A 54 -19.95 -8.34 -9.75
C MET A 54 -21.07 -7.34 -9.47
N ALA A 55 -20.76 -6.05 -9.39
CA ALA A 55 -21.75 -5.00 -9.19
C ALA A 55 -22.75 -4.89 -10.35
N LYS A 56 -22.33 -5.15 -11.60
CA LYS A 56 -23.26 -5.17 -12.75
C LYS A 56 -24.33 -6.25 -12.57
N TYR A 57 -23.93 -7.43 -12.10
CA TYR A 57 -24.82 -8.54 -11.81
C TYR A 57 -25.81 -8.27 -10.66
N LYS A 58 -25.48 -7.37 -9.73
CA LYS A 58 -26.42 -6.94 -8.67
C LYS A 58 -27.66 -6.26 -9.25
N TYR A 59 -27.54 -5.59 -10.40
CA TYR A 59 -28.61 -4.79 -11.00
C TYR A 59 -29.17 -5.37 -12.31
N CYS A 60 -28.50 -6.34 -12.92
CA CYS A 60 -28.90 -6.95 -14.19
C CYS A 60 -28.54 -8.44 -14.17
N ASP A 61 -29.49 -9.33 -14.53
CA ASP A 61 -29.28 -10.79 -14.46
C ASP A 61 -28.19 -11.28 -15.42
N ASP A 62 -28.14 -10.72 -16.62
CA ASP A 62 -27.14 -11.00 -17.66
C ASP A 62 -26.61 -9.69 -18.29
N PRO A 63 -25.67 -8.98 -17.62
CA PRO A 63 -25.13 -7.70 -18.09
C PRO A 63 -24.55 -7.74 -19.51
N HIS A 64 -23.97 -8.88 -19.89
CA HIS A 64 -23.33 -9.08 -21.19
C HIS A 64 -24.37 -9.37 -22.28
N GLY A 65 -25.32 -10.26 -22.03
CA GLY A 65 -26.41 -10.55 -22.97
C GLY A 65 -27.33 -9.37 -23.22
N TYR A 66 -27.62 -8.56 -22.20
CA TYR A 66 -28.38 -7.32 -22.35
C TYR A 66 -27.53 -6.14 -22.87
N GLY A 67 -26.20 -6.30 -22.96
CA GLY A 67 -25.28 -5.28 -23.43
C GLY A 67 -25.42 -3.95 -22.68
N ILE A 68 -25.45 -3.97 -21.35
CA ILE A 68 -25.69 -2.76 -20.54
C ILE A 68 -24.50 -1.80 -20.51
N THR A 69 -23.30 -2.29 -20.82
CA THR A 69 -22.04 -1.52 -20.76
C THR A 69 -21.87 -0.64 -21.99
N ILE A 70 -21.40 0.59 -21.80
CA ILE A 70 -20.96 1.48 -22.88
C ILE A 70 -19.45 1.29 -23.10
N ASP A 71 -19.06 0.48 -24.08
CA ASP A 71 -17.64 0.08 -24.27
C ASP A 71 -16.77 1.10 -25.04
N THR A 72 -17.40 2.04 -25.75
CA THR A 72 -16.68 3.03 -26.56
C THR A 72 -15.89 4.01 -25.70
N LEU A 73 -14.68 4.34 -26.14
CA LEU A 73 -13.84 5.38 -25.53
C LEU A 73 -14.02 6.75 -26.19
N ALA A 74 -14.74 6.81 -27.31
CA ALA A 74 -15.00 8.07 -27.99
C ALA A 74 -16.10 8.84 -27.24
N GLU A 75 -15.74 10.01 -26.70
CA GLU A 75 -16.59 10.81 -25.80
C GLU A 75 -17.98 11.09 -26.39
N GLU A 76 -18.05 11.56 -27.64
CA GLU A 76 -19.33 11.87 -28.31
C GLU A 76 -20.18 10.62 -28.58
N GLU A 77 -19.54 9.50 -28.94
CA GLU A 77 -20.26 8.24 -29.16
C GLU A 77 -20.77 7.66 -27.84
N ALA A 78 -19.98 7.76 -26.76
CA ALA A 78 -20.41 7.33 -25.43
C ALA A 78 -21.63 8.13 -24.96
N LEU A 79 -21.63 9.45 -25.15
CA LEU A 79 -22.76 10.33 -24.83
C LEU A 79 -24.01 9.94 -25.63
N ARG A 80 -23.85 9.68 -26.93
CA ARG A 80 -24.94 9.27 -27.81
C ARG A 80 -25.54 7.92 -27.37
N LEU A 81 -24.71 6.89 -27.20
CA LEU A 81 -25.16 5.56 -26.79
C LEU A 81 -25.83 5.57 -25.40
N THR A 82 -25.30 6.36 -24.46
CA THR A 82 -25.91 6.52 -23.13
C THR A 82 -27.30 7.14 -23.24
N LYS A 83 -27.45 8.20 -24.03
CA LYS A 83 -28.74 8.86 -24.26
C LYS A 83 -29.74 7.92 -24.95
N ASP A 84 -29.32 7.20 -25.97
CA ASP A 84 -30.18 6.28 -26.72
C ASP A 84 -30.71 5.16 -25.80
N LYS A 85 -29.85 4.55 -24.98
CA LYS A 85 -30.26 3.54 -23.98
C LYS A 85 -31.18 4.13 -22.91
N LEU A 86 -30.89 5.33 -22.41
CA LEU A 86 -31.76 6.02 -21.45
C LEU A 86 -33.15 6.24 -22.01
N LEU A 87 -33.29 6.62 -23.28
CA LEU A 87 -34.57 6.93 -23.92
C LEU A 87 -35.35 5.68 -24.38
N ALA A 88 -34.68 4.53 -24.51
CA ALA A 88 -35.29 3.31 -25.02
C ALA A 88 -36.39 2.74 -24.10
N HIS A 89 -36.24 2.86 -22.78
CA HIS A 89 -37.20 2.32 -21.82
C HIS A 89 -37.24 3.18 -20.53
N PRO A 90 -38.40 3.35 -19.86
CA PRO A 90 -38.47 4.09 -18.60
C PRO A 90 -37.65 3.46 -17.47
N ASN A 91 -37.39 2.16 -17.56
CA ASN A 91 -36.59 1.39 -16.59
C ASN A 91 -35.41 0.75 -17.30
N VAL A 92 -34.19 1.20 -17.00
CA VAL A 92 -32.97 0.71 -17.68
C VAL A 92 -31.78 0.75 -16.74
N VAL A 93 -30.90 -0.24 -16.89
CA VAL A 93 -29.58 -0.29 -16.25
C VAL A 93 -28.53 -0.03 -17.31
N ILE A 94 -27.62 0.89 -17.03
CA ILE A 94 -26.50 1.21 -17.93
C ILE A 94 -25.23 1.21 -17.09
N ALA A 95 -24.21 0.49 -17.55
CA ALA A 95 -22.88 0.53 -16.97
C ALA A 95 -21.96 1.42 -17.81
N GLU A 96 -21.03 2.12 -17.15
CA GLU A 96 -20.05 3.02 -17.79
C GLU A 96 -20.67 4.16 -18.62
N GLY A 97 -21.89 4.60 -18.24
CA GLY A 97 -22.67 5.61 -18.95
C GLY A 97 -22.03 7.00 -18.90
N ALA A 98 -21.96 7.69 -20.04
CA ALA A 98 -21.28 8.98 -20.17
C ALA A 98 -22.24 10.17 -20.02
N PHE A 99 -21.79 11.20 -19.30
CA PHE A 99 -22.52 12.45 -19.09
C PHE A 99 -21.60 13.65 -19.23
N ARG A 100 -22.13 14.73 -19.81
CA ARG A 100 -21.40 15.99 -20.02
C ARG A 100 -22.25 17.18 -19.61
N HIS A 101 -21.64 18.10 -18.89
CA HIS A 101 -22.16 19.45 -18.68
C HIS A 101 -21.02 20.45 -18.91
N GLU A 102 -21.14 21.32 -19.91
CA GLU A 102 -20.07 22.23 -20.32
C GLU A 102 -18.72 21.51 -20.50
N ASN A 103 -17.68 21.92 -19.77
CA ASN A 103 -16.35 21.33 -19.78
C ASN A 103 -16.17 20.20 -18.75
N LEU A 104 -17.25 19.70 -18.15
CA LEU A 104 -17.25 18.60 -17.20
C LEU A 104 -17.69 17.30 -17.90
N PHE A 105 -16.95 16.22 -17.70
CA PHE A 105 -17.26 14.91 -18.29
C PHE A 105 -17.07 13.79 -17.27
N ILE A 106 -18.08 12.93 -17.14
CA ILE A 106 -18.00 11.74 -16.31
C ILE A 106 -18.44 10.50 -17.09
N ARG A 107 -17.94 9.35 -16.63
CA ARG A 107 -18.54 8.05 -16.89
C ARG A 107 -18.94 7.48 -15.54
N ALA A 108 -20.22 7.24 -15.36
CA ALA A 108 -20.78 6.66 -14.15
C ALA A 108 -20.61 5.15 -14.21
N ASP A 109 -20.13 4.53 -13.13
CA ASP A 109 -19.87 3.09 -13.10
C ASP A 109 -21.16 2.30 -13.39
N ILE A 110 -22.25 2.60 -12.67
CA ILE A 110 -23.59 2.07 -12.94
C ILE A 110 -24.64 3.16 -12.73
N ILE A 111 -25.63 3.22 -13.62
CA ILE A 111 -26.87 3.95 -13.40
C ILE A 111 -28.08 3.03 -13.51
N VAL A 112 -29.05 3.23 -12.63
CA VAL A 112 -30.35 2.53 -12.66
C VAL A 112 -31.43 3.58 -12.77
N ARG A 113 -32.08 3.66 -13.93
CA ARG A 113 -33.24 4.51 -14.15
C ARG A 113 -34.50 3.75 -13.75
N ASP A 114 -35.33 4.40 -12.95
CA ASP A 114 -36.70 3.98 -12.61
C ASP A 114 -37.63 5.17 -12.81
N GLY A 115 -38.32 5.20 -13.95
CA GLY A 115 -39.18 6.30 -14.36
C GLY A 115 -38.44 7.65 -14.47
N HIS A 116 -38.66 8.52 -13.48
CA HIS A 116 -38.08 9.87 -13.38
C HIS A 116 -36.88 9.96 -12.42
N THR A 117 -36.56 8.88 -11.72
CA THR A 117 -35.42 8.84 -10.80
C THR A 117 -34.28 8.07 -11.45
N ILE A 118 -33.06 8.59 -11.30
CA ILE A 118 -31.83 7.88 -11.70
C ILE A 118 -30.99 7.67 -10.45
N LYS A 119 -30.75 6.40 -10.09
CA LYS A 119 -29.69 6.06 -9.13
C LYS A 119 -28.34 6.18 -9.85
N LEU A 120 -27.47 7.05 -9.35
CA LEU A 120 -26.06 7.10 -9.72
C LEU A 120 -25.29 6.25 -8.73
N ILE A 121 -24.70 5.14 -9.17
CA ILE A 121 -24.01 4.19 -8.33
C ILE A 121 -22.52 4.21 -8.69
N GLU A 122 -21.71 4.63 -7.72
CA GLU A 122 -20.25 4.59 -7.79
C GLU A 122 -19.74 3.36 -7.04
N VAL A 123 -19.03 2.47 -7.75
CA VAL A 123 -18.57 1.19 -7.21
C VAL A 123 -17.15 1.32 -6.71
N LYS A 124 -16.90 0.93 -5.46
CA LYS A 124 -15.57 0.95 -4.87
C LYS A 124 -15.29 -0.38 -4.20
N SER A 125 -14.11 -0.94 -4.43
CA SER A 125 -13.65 -2.13 -3.70
C SER A 125 -13.35 -1.85 -2.23
N LYS A 126 -13.33 -0.58 -1.80
CA LYS A 126 -13.18 -0.21 -0.39
C LYS A 126 -14.27 -0.84 0.49
N SER A 127 -13.85 -1.49 1.58
CA SER A 127 -14.77 -2.10 2.54
C SER A 127 -15.33 -1.10 3.54
N ILE A 128 -16.56 -1.34 4.01
CA ILE A 128 -17.21 -0.59 5.07
C ILE A 128 -17.86 -1.54 6.09
N ALA A 129 -17.72 -1.21 7.38
CA ALA A 129 -18.38 -1.93 8.47
C ALA A 129 -19.74 -1.31 8.83
N ASN A 130 -20.57 -2.04 9.56
CA ASN A 130 -21.80 -1.55 10.14
C ASN A 130 -21.53 -0.44 11.16
N GLY A 131 -22.23 0.68 11.01
CA GLY A 131 -22.08 1.86 11.89
C GLY A 131 -20.85 2.72 11.60
N GLU A 132 -20.05 2.42 10.57
CA GLU A 132 -18.93 3.29 10.17
C GLU A 132 -19.44 4.66 9.70
N VAL A 133 -18.80 5.73 10.17
CA VAL A 133 -19.20 7.11 9.89
C VAL A 133 -18.25 7.80 8.91
N PHE A 134 -18.80 8.60 8.01
CA PHE A 134 -18.02 9.31 6.98
C PHE A 134 -17.36 10.60 7.49
N PHE A 135 -17.90 11.18 8.56
CA PHE A 135 -17.48 12.45 9.13
C PHE A 135 -16.89 12.26 10.53
N ASP A 136 -15.87 13.05 10.86
CA ASP A 136 -15.30 13.09 12.20
C ASP A 136 -16.22 13.82 13.19
N LYS A 137 -15.82 13.85 14.47
CA LYS A 137 -16.56 14.54 15.54
C LYS A 137 -16.69 16.05 15.33
N LYS A 138 -15.82 16.67 14.52
CA LYS A 138 -15.86 18.09 14.14
C LYS A 138 -16.68 18.32 12.88
N GLY A 139 -17.25 17.26 12.31
CA GLY A 139 -18.08 17.29 11.13
C GLY A 139 -17.34 17.42 9.81
N LYS A 140 -16.01 17.21 9.80
CA LYS A 140 -15.21 17.17 8.59
C LYS A 140 -15.22 15.76 7.99
N PRO A 141 -15.12 15.61 6.65
CA PRO A 141 -14.90 14.31 6.03
C PRO A 141 -13.67 13.65 6.65
N SER A 142 -13.79 12.39 7.07
CA SER A 142 -12.63 11.64 7.52
C SER A 142 -11.64 11.47 6.37
N ALA A 143 -10.33 11.59 6.64
CA ALA A 143 -9.29 11.50 5.62
C ALA A 143 -9.38 10.20 4.79
N LYS A 144 -9.78 9.09 5.43
CA LYS A 144 -10.00 7.77 4.82
C LYS A 144 -11.10 7.78 3.76
N TRP A 145 -12.19 8.52 3.97
CA TRP A 145 -13.36 8.52 3.10
C TRP A 145 -13.38 9.70 2.12
N GLN A 146 -12.73 10.81 2.46
CA GLN A 146 -12.74 12.07 1.71
C GLN A 146 -12.60 11.90 0.18
N PRO A 147 -11.63 11.14 -0.38
CA PRO A 147 -11.51 11.00 -1.83
C PRO A 147 -12.75 10.38 -2.50
N TYR A 148 -13.43 9.46 -1.81
CA TYR A 148 -14.61 8.75 -2.31
C TYR A 148 -15.86 9.64 -2.26
N LEU A 149 -15.99 10.44 -1.19
CA LEU A 149 -17.15 11.31 -0.99
C LEU A 149 -17.15 12.47 -2.00
N TYR A 150 -16.00 13.10 -2.24
CA TYR A 150 -15.89 14.16 -3.24
C TYR A 150 -15.99 13.63 -4.68
N ASP A 151 -15.61 12.38 -4.93
CA ASP A 151 -15.78 11.70 -6.21
C ASP A 151 -17.27 11.57 -6.58
N ILE A 152 -18.09 10.98 -5.70
CA ILE A 152 -19.54 10.86 -5.93
C ILE A 152 -20.23 12.23 -5.96
N ALA A 153 -19.78 13.21 -5.14
CA ALA A 153 -20.35 14.56 -5.16
C ALA A 153 -20.11 15.28 -6.50
N PHE A 154 -18.90 15.18 -7.07
CA PHE A 154 -18.59 15.72 -8.40
C PHE A 154 -19.47 15.08 -9.48
N GLN A 155 -19.60 13.75 -9.47
CA GLN A 155 -20.43 13.06 -10.45
C GLN A 155 -21.92 13.43 -10.33
N THR A 156 -22.41 13.56 -9.10
CA THR A 156 -23.77 14.02 -8.79
C THR A 156 -24.00 15.41 -9.39
N TYR A 157 -23.08 16.35 -9.17
CA TYR A 157 -23.15 17.70 -9.74
C TYR A 157 -23.25 17.67 -11.27
N VAL A 158 -22.38 16.91 -11.94
CA VAL A 158 -22.37 16.81 -13.41
C VAL A 158 -23.69 16.24 -13.93
N MET A 159 -24.21 15.17 -13.33
CA MET A 159 -25.47 14.56 -13.78
C MET A 159 -26.68 15.45 -13.52
N GLN A 160 -26.77 16.10 -12.36
CA GLN A 160 -27.86 17.03 -12.06
C GLN A 160 -27.93 18.18 -13.06
N LYS A 161 -26.77 18.67 -13.52
CA LYS A 161 -26.69 19.73 -14.53
C LYS A 161 -26.91 19.22 -15.96
N ALA A 162 -26.45 18.01 -16.28
CA ALA A 162 -26.62 17.40 -17.60
C ALA A 162 -28.05 16.90 -17.85
N MET A 163 -28.76 16.50 -16.79
CA MET A 163 -30.03 15.80 -16.84
C MET A 163 -31.05 16.42 -15.85
N PRO A 164 -31.39 17.71 -15.97
CA PRO A 164 -32.27 18.41 -15.02
C PRO A 164 -33.70 17.86 -14.99
N GLN A 165 -34.09 17.08 -16.01
CA GLN A 165 -35.38 16.40 -16.10
C GLN A 165 -35.42 15.06 -15.34
N PHE A 166 -34.43 14.73 -14.51
CA PHE A 166 -34.42 13.54 -13.69
C PHE A 166 -34.02 13.87 -12.25
N GLU A 167 -34.60 13.15 -11.30
CA GLU A 167 -34.14 13.17 -9.91
C GLU A 167 -32.91 12.26 -9.76
N ILE A 168 -31.74 12.84 -9.52
CA ILE A 168 -30.49 12.09 -9.36
C ILE A 168 -30.30 11.69 -7.88
N LYS A 169 -30.24 10.39 -7.59
CA LYS A 169 -29.96 9.85 -6.26
C LYS A 169 -28.58 9.19 -6.24
N PRO A 170 -27.58 9.76 -5.55
CA PRO A 170 -26.25 9.19 -5.53
C PRO A 170 -26.12 8.08 -4.49
N TYR A 171 -25.33 7.05 -4.83
CA TYR A 171 -25.02 5.91 -4.00
C TYR A 171 -23.54 5.54 -4.12
N LEU A 172 -22.95 5.11 -3.02
CA LEU A 172 -21.73 4.31 -3.03
C LEU A 172 -22.12 2.84 -2.91
N LEU A 173 -21.57 2.00 -3.79
CA LEU A 173 -21.60 0.56 -3.63
C LEU A 173 -20.22 0.10 -3.14
N LEU A 174 -20.18 -0.37 -1.90
CA LEU A 174 -18.96 -0.71 -1.17
C LEU A 174 -18.93 -2.20 -0.83
N ILE A 175 -17.76 -2.68 -0.48
CA ILE A 175 -17.61 -4.04 0.03
C ILE A 175 -18.11 -4.10 1.48
N ASN A 176 -19.05 -5.00 1.75
CA ASN A 176 -19.59 -5.20 3.09
C ASN A 176 -18.61 -6.02 3.93
N LYS A 177 -17.93 -5.38 4.88
CA LYS A 177 -16.92 -6.04 5.71
C LYS A 177 -17.51 -7.11 6.65
N ASP A 178 -18.79 -6.98 6.98
CA ASP A 178 -19.48 -7.86 7.92
C ASP A 178 -20.19 -9.04 7.23
N ALA A 179 -20.17 -9.09 5.90
CA ALA A 179 -20.72 -10.20 5.14
C ALA A 179 -19.66 -11.26 4.85
N VAL A 180 -20.12 -12.47 4.55
CA VAL A 180 -19.27 -13.61 4.20
C VAL A 180 -19.65 -14.15 2.82
N ALA A 181 -18.69 -14.73 2.12
CA ALA A 181 -18.92 -15.33 0.82
C ALA A 181 -19.90 -16.50 0.92
N SER A 182 -20.89 -16.54 0.04
CA SER A 182 -21.92 -17.58 0.01
C SER A 182 -21.46 -18.87 -0.69
N ARG A 183 -20.34 -18.82 -1.40
CA ARG A 183 -19.79 -19.95 -2.19
C ARG A 183 -18.27 -19.90 -2.29
N ASP A 184 -17.69 -21.06 -2.60
CA ASP A 184 -16.27 -21.17 -2.99
C ASP A 184 -16.04 -20.64 -4.41
N GLY A 185 -14.82 -20.16 -4.65
CA GLY A 185 -14.34 -19.70 -5.94
C GLY A 185 -15.04 -18.43 -6.45
N LEU A 186 -15.60 -17.58 -5.58
CA LEU A 186 -16.31 -16.37 -6.00
C LEU A 186 -15.40 -15.44 -6.82
N ASN A 187 -14.16 -15.24 -6.38
CA ASN A 187 -13.15 -14.48 -7.12
C ASN A 187 -12.82 -15.11 -8.49
N GLN A 188 -12.98 -16.42 -8.67
CA GLN A 188 -12.70 -17.13 -9.91
C GLN A 188 -13.80 -16.95 -10.96
N LEU A 189 -14.99 -16.45 -10.59
CA LEU A 189 -16.06 -16.11 -11.54
C LEU A 189 -15.73 -14.86 -12.37
N PHE A 190 -14.91 -13.97 -11.82
CA PHE A 190 -14.54 -12.69 -12.41
C PHE A 190 -13.04 -12.68 -12.69
N LYS A 191 -12.64 -13.22 -13.84
CA LYS A 191 -11.22 -13.37 -14.20
C LYS A 191 -10.74 -12.12 -14.92
N VAL A 192 -9.66 -11.51 -14.45
CA VAL A 192 -9.12 -10.29 -15.07
C VAL A 192 -8.12 -10.70 -16.17
N ALA A 193 -8.31 -10.24 -17.42
CA ALA A 193 -7.46 -10.59 -18.56
C ALA A 193 -7.17 -9.38 -19.47
N LYS A 194 -5.99 -9.38 -20.10
CA LYS A 194 -5.62 -8.42 -21.16
C LYS A 194 -6.24 -8.84 -22.49
N ASP A 195 -6.87 -7.91 -23.19
CA ASP A 195 -7.30 -8.07 -24.59
C ASP A 195 -6.11 -7.93 -25.55
N GLU A 196 -6.33 -8.20 -26.85
CA GLU A 196 -5.30 -8.10 -27.91
C GLU A 196 -4.65 -6.71 -28.06
N LYS A 197 -5.29 -5.68 -27.49
CA LYS A 197 -4.81 -4.28 -27.49
C LYS A 197 -4.16 -3.90 -26.16
N GLY A 198 -3.94 -4.87 -25.28
CA GLY A 198 -3.39 -4.69 -23.94
C GLY A 198 -4.35 -4.05 -22.94
N ARG A 199 -5.66 -3.98 -23.24
CA ARG A 199 -6.67 -3.40 -22.35
C ARG A 199 -7.24 -4.45 -21.43
N MET A 200 -7.59 -4.02 -20.23
CA MET A 200 -8.12 -4.93 -19.21
C MET A 200 -9.61 -5.12 -19.34
N ASN A 201 -10.04 -6.38 -19.39
CA ASN A 201 -11.43 -6.78 -19.28
C ASN A 201 -11.58 -7.86 -18.20
N VAL A 202 -12.77 -7.93 -17.61
CA VAL A 202 -13.16 -9.08 -16.81
C VAL A 202 -13.81 -10.09 -17.73
N THR A 203 -13.22 -11.27 -17.81
CA THR A 203 -13.80 -12.44 -18.46
C THR A 203 -14.64 -13.19 -17.45
N VAL A 204 -15.90 -13.40 -17.81
CA VAL A 204 -16.85 -14.26 -17.10
C VAL A 204 -17.13 -15.50 -17.95
N ALA A 205 -17.66 -16.56 -17.33
CA ALA A 205 -18.11 -17.73 -18.10
C ALA A 205 -19.29 -17.36 -19.01
N ASP A 206 -19.36 -17.98 -20.20
CA ASP A 206 -20.47 -17.77 -21.12
C ASP A 206 -21.80 -18.14 -20.45
N GLY A 207 -22.77 -17.22 -20.52
CA GLY A 207 -24.09 -17.38 -19.91
C GLY A 207 -24.09 -17.30 -18.38
N LEU A 208 -23.05 -16.74 -17.75
CA LEU A 208 -23.08 -16.44 -16.31
C LEU A 208 -24.25 -15.51 -15.99
N THR A 209 -25.12 -15.92 -15.05
CA THR A 209 -26.24 -15.12 -14.54
C THR A 209 -26.08 -14.77 -13.07
N SER A 210 -26.85 -13.79 -12.59
CA SER A 210 -26.87 -13.39 -11.17
C SER A 210 -27.24 -14.55 -10.24
N GLY A 211 -28.13 -15.45 -10.68
CA GLY A 211 -28.49 -16.66 -9.94
C GLY A 211 -27.32 -17.61 -9.68
N GLN A 212 -26.32 -17.64 -10.56
CA GLN A 212 -25.12 -18.46 -10.37
C GLN A 212 -24.10 -17.81 -9.43
N ILE A 213 -24.06 -16.48 -9.34
CA ILE A 213 -23.15 -15.78 -8.41
C ILE A 213 -23.59 -16.02 -6.96
N GLY A 214 -24.91 -16.00 -6.71
CA GLY A 214 -25.50 -16.17 -5.39
C GLY A 214 -26.09 -14.86 -4.86
N ASN A 215 -25.98 -14.63 -3.55
CA ASN A 215 -26.39 -13.36 -2.96
C ASN A 215 -25.34 -12.26 -3.20
N PHE A 216 -25.78 -11.00 -3.11
CA PHE A 216 -24.92 -9.83 -3.23
C PHE A 216 -24.67 -9.16 -1.87
N ASP A 217 -24.69 -9.94 -0.78
CA ASP A 217 -24.55 -9.43 0.60
C ASP A 217 -23.15 -8.84 0.86
N LEU A 218 -22.16 -9.29 0.08
CA LEU A 218 -20.82 -8.71 0.03
C LEU A 218 -20.80 -7.29 -0.57
N LEU A 219 -21.88 -6.83 -1.20
CA LEU A 219 -22.01 -5.49 -1.79
C LEU A 219 -23.06 -4.67 -1.04
N LYS A 220 -22.58 -3.65 -0.31
CA LYS A 220 -23.40 -2.74 0.48
C LYS A 220 -23.65 -1.43 -0.27
N GLU A 221 -24.91 -1.20 -0.64
CA GLU A 221 -25.37 0.06 -1.24
C GLU A 221 -25.65 1.08 -0.13
N ILE A 222 -25.06 2.28 -0.24
CA ILE A 222 -25.22 3.35 0.75
C ILE A 222 -25.72 4.62 0.05
N PRO A 223 -26.89 5.15 0.44
CA PRO A 223 -27.38 6.43 -0.06
C PRO A 223 -26.46 7.58 0.33
N MET A 224 -26.07 8.41 -0.63
CA MET A 224 -25.13 9.52 -0.43
C MET A 224 -25.78 10.90 -0.44
N GLY A 225 -27.11 11.00 -0.58
CA GLY A 225 -27.82 12.29 -0.70
C GLY A 225 -27.49 13.27 0.42
N GLU A 226 -27.65 12.86 1.67
CA GLU A 226 -27.32 13.70 2.84
C GLU A 226 -25.82 14.04 2.94
N VAL A 227 -24.96 13.10 2.54
CA VAL A 227 -23.51 13.30 2.54
C VAL A 227 -23.14 14.38 1.51
N VAL A 228 -23.65 14.28 0.29
CA VAL A 228 -23.40 15.25 -0.78
C VAL A 228 -23.92 16.63 -0.39
N GLU A 229 -25.12 16.71 0.18
CA GLU A 229 -25.68 17.97 0.66
C GLU A 229 -24.81 18.61 1.76
N ARG A 230 -24.31 17.79 2.70
CA ARG A 230 -23.38 18.26 3.72
C ARG A 230 -22.06 18.75 3.11
N LEU A 231 -21.51 18.06 2.11
CA LEU A 231 -20.27 18.49 1.44
C LEU A 231 -20.44 19.82 0.70
N ASN A 232 -21.62 20.09 0.14
CA ASN A 232 -21.93 21.39 -0.49
C ASN A 232 -21.81 22.56 0.50
N GLY A 233 -22.08 22.31 1.79
CA GLY A 233 -21.94 23.29 2.87
C GLY A 233 -20.56 23.39 3.51
N LEU A 234 -19.58 22.58 3.07
CA LEU A 234 -18.22 22.55 3.64
C LEU A 234 -17.19 23.09 2.65
N PRO A 235 -16.12 23.76 3.14
CA PRO A 235 -14.99 24.09 2.29
C PRO A 235 -14.27 22.81 1.84
N VAL A 236 -13.81 22.78 0.60
CA VAL A 236 -12.96 21.70 0.09
C VAL A 236 -11.66 21.61 0.90
N PRO A 237 -11.19 20.39 1.23
CA PRO A 237 -10.12 20.14 2.21
C PRO A 237 -8.71 20.30 1.61
N ASN A 238 -8.41 21.50 1.10
CA ASN A 238 -7.07 21.84 0.62
C ASN A 238 -6.81 23.34 0.82
N ASP A 239 -5.86 23.65 1.69
CA ASP A 239 -5.53 25.03 2.05
C ASP A 239 -4.91 25.82 0.88
N ASN A 240 -4.44 25.15 -0.17
CA ASN A 240 -3.93 25.80 -1.38
C ASN A 240 -5.04 26.32 -2.29
N ILE A 241 -6.31 26.06 -1.98
CA ILE A 241 -7.45 26.55 -2.77
C ILE A 241 -7.83 27.96 -2.25
N PRO A 242 -7.89 28.99 -3.11
CA PRO A 242 -8.32 30.33 -2.74
C PRO A 242 -9.69 30.32 -2.07
N GLU A 243 -9.91 31.20 -1.08
CA GLU A 243 -11.09 31.20 -0.22
C GLU A 243 -12.40 31.29 -1.03
N GLU A 244 -12.41 32.14 -2.06
CA GLU A 244 -13.51 32.34 -3.00
C GLU A 244 -13.85 31.12 -3.88
N HIS A 245 -12.99 30.10 -3.87
CA HIS A 245 -13.15 28.87 -4.61
C HIS A 245 -13.32 27.65 -3.71
N ARG A 246 -13.54 27.83 -2.40
CA ARG A 246 -13.59 26.72 -1.45
C ARG A 246 -14.93 25.99 -1.36
N SER A 247 -16.05 26.53 -1.85
CA SER A 247 -17.25 25.71 -1.97
C SER A 247 -17.08 24.66 -3.07
N LEU A 248 -17.74 23.50 -2.94
CA LEU A 248 -17.63 22.43 -3.93
C LEU A 248 -17.96 22.92 -5.35
N GLU A 249 -19.04 23.66 -5.52
CA GLU A 249 -19.44 24.19 -6.83
C GLU A 249 -18.41 25.18 -7.41
N GLN A 250 -17.91 26.12 -6.59
CA GLN A 250 -16.91 27.08 -7.07
C GLN A 250 -15.59 26.37 -7.40
N PHE A 251 -15.19 25.38 -6.59
CA PHE A 251 -14.02 24.58 -6.86
C PHE A 251 -14.13 23.81 -8.19
N ILE A 252 -15.29 23.20 -8.48
CA ILE A 252 -15.53 22.49 -9.75
C ILE A 252 -15.35 23.44 -10.93
N LYS A 253 -15.95 24.64 -10.88
CA LYS A 253 -15.84 25.64 -11.96
C LYS A 253 -14.39 26.12 -12.11
N TRP A 254 -13.77 26.54 -11.01
CA TRP A 254 -12.40 27.04 -11.02
C TRP A 254 -11.39 26.01 -11.51
N SER A 255 -11.50 24.75 -11.04
CA SER A 255 -10.61 23.67 -11.49
C SER A 255 -10.81 23.30 -12.96
N ALA A 256 -12.05 23.36 -13.47
CA ALA A 256 -12.33 23.18 -14.90
C ALA A 256 -11.67 24.29 -15.73
N ASP A 257 -11.81 25.55 -15.29
CA ASP A 257 -11.22 26.71 -15.95
C ASP A 257 -9.68 26.64 -15.97
N LEU A 258 -9.05 26.31 -14.84
CA LEU A 258 -7.60 26.08 -14.78
C LEU A 258 -7.16 25.01 -15.79
N TYR A 259 -7.88 23.88 -15.86
CA TYR A 259 -7.52 22.77 -16.74
C TYR A 259 -7.69 23.10 -18.23
N VAL A 260 -8.78 23.79 -18.58
CA VAL A 260 -9.13 24.16 -19.96
C VAL A 260 -8.20 25.26 -20.47
N SER A 261 -8.03 26.32 -19.69
CA SER A 261 -7.16 27.46 -20.03
C SER A 261 -5.66 27.12 -19.95
N LYS A 262 -5.32 25.97 -19.34
CA LYS A 262 -3.94 25.62 -18.97
C LYS A 262 -3.30 26.70 -18.09
N GLN A 263 -4.09 27.35 -17.26
CA GLN A 263 -3.57 28.27 -16.25
C GLN A 263 -2.98 27.47 -15.09
N ARG A 264 -1.79 27.89 -14.65
CA ARG A 264 -1.11 27.28 -13.51
C ARG A 264 -1.50 28.01 -12.23
N HIS A 265 -1.92 27.25 -11.22
CA HIS A 265 -2.01 27.72 -9.84
C HIS A 265 -0.80 27.20 -9.05
N TRP A 266 -0.12 28.04 -8.29
CA TRP A 266 1.04 27.61 -7.49
C TRP A 266 0.60 27.22 -6.08
N CYS A 267 0.81 25.95 -5.72
CA CYS A 267 0.59 25.48 -4.36
C CYS A 267 1.84 25.69 -3.50
N LYS A 268 1.63 26.02 -2.23
CA LYS A 268 2.68 26.01 -1.21
C LYS A 268 3.18 24.57 -1.04
N PRO A 269 4.51 24.31 -1.13
CA PRO A 269 5.07 22.99 -0.87
C PRO A 269 4.68 22.46 0.52
N SER A 270 4.53 21.15 0.64
CA SER A 270 4.21 20.47 1.90
C SER A 270 4.83 19.07 1.93
N MET A 271 4.74 18.39 3.09
CA MET A 271 5.16 17.00 3.22
C MET A 271 4.40 16.06 2.26
N ALA A 272 3.19 16.43 1.81
CA ALA A 272 2.44 15.67 0.81
C ALA A 272 3.13 15.65 -0.57
N CYS A 273 4.03 16.61 -0.85
CA CYS A 273 4.81 16.63 -2.09
C CYS A 273 5.74 15.42 -2.24
N LYS A 274 6.03 14.68 -1.16
CA LYS A 274 6.76 13.39 -1.24
C LYS A 274 6.08 12.40 -2.19
N LYS A 275 4.74 12.43 -2.27
CA LYS A 275 3.92 11.59 -3.15
C LYS A 275 3.63 12.25 -4.50
N CYS A 276 4.31 13.34 -4.85
CA CYS A 276 4.11 13.98 -6.15
C CYS A 276 4.67 13.10 -7.25
N THR A 277 3.90 12.89 -8.31
CA THR A 277 4.26 11.96 -9.38
C THR A 277 4.87 12.67 -10.58
N PHE A 278 4.73 14.00 -10.65
CA PHE A 278 5.32 14.83 -11.69
C PHE A 278 6.80 15.10 -11.46
N VAL A 279 7.60 14.02 -11.38
CA VAL A 279 9.04 14.04 -11.11
C VAL A 279 9.79 13.44 -12.29
N ALA A 280 10.70 14.18 -12.92
CA ALA A 280 11.44 13.68 -14.07
C ALA A 280 12.81 13.12 -13.65
N ALA A 281 12.87 11.82 -13.35
CA ALA A 281 14.13 11.13 -13.11
C ALA A 281 14.66 10.53 -14.43
N GLY A 282 15.84 10.94 -14.89
CA GLY A 282 16.49 10.32 -16.06
C GLY A 282 15.77 10.53 -17.41
N THR A 283 14.90 11.53 -17.54
CA THR A 283 14.19 11.82 -18.80
C THR A 283 14.42 13.27 -19.26
N LYS A 284 14.19 13.54 -20.56
CA LYS A 284 14.24 14.90 -21.13
C LYS A 284 12.98 15.74 -20.86
N LYS A 285 11.95 15.15 -20.23
CA LYS A 285 10.69 15.84 -19.90
C LYS A 285 10.91 16.76 -18.69
N LYS A 286 10.08 17.79 -18.55
CA LYS A 286 10.09 18.74 -17.43
C LYS A 286 9.64 18.06 -16.12
N CYS A 287 10.21 18.53 -15.01
CA CYS A 287 9.88 18.08 -13.66
C CYS A 287 8.95 19.08 -12.97
N GLY A 288 7.67 18.73 -12.82
CA GLY A 288 6.68 19.59 -12.16
C GLY A 288 7.01 19.84 -10.68
N PHE A 289 7.49 18.82 -9.98
CA PHE A 289 7.95 18.94 -8.59
C PHE A 289 9.04 20.02 -8.45
N THR A 290 10.08 19.96 -9.31
CA THR A 290 11.19 20.91 -9.29
C THR A 290 10.69 22.32 -9.56
N GLU A 291 9.82 22.53 -10.56
CA GLU A 291 9.24 23.84 -10.83
C GLU A 291 8.47 24.41 -9.63
N CYS A 292 7.67 23.59 -8.95
CA CYS A 292 6.93 24.01 -7.74
C CYS A 292 7.88 24.44 -6.62
N TRP A 293 8.86 23.60 -6.29
CA TRP A 293 9.77 23.85 -5.17
C TRP A 293 10.72 25.01 -5.45
N SER A 294 11.13 25.21 -6.70
CA SER A 294 11.93 26.35 -7.13
C SER A 294 11.16 27.68 -7.11
N ASN A 295 9.86 27.65 -7.40
CA ASN A 295 9.03 28.86 -7.41
C ASN A 295 8.67 29.35 -6.00
N HIS A 296 8.72 28.48 -5.00
CA HIS A 296 8.37 28.82 -3.62
C HIS A 296 9.44 29.69 -2.93
N GLN A 297 8.99 30.64 -2.11
CA GLN A 297 9.88 31.53 -1.35
C GLN A 297 10.20 30.90 0.01
N TRP A 298 11.37 30.28 0.12
CA TRP A 298 11.87 29.70 1.36
C TRP A 298 12.48 30.78 2.27
N SER A 299 12.32 30.65 3.60
CA SER A 299 12.66 31.70 4.55
C SER A 299 14.16 32.04 4.60
N ILE A 300 15.02 31.04 4.40
CA ILE A 300 16.49 31.19 4.54
C ILE A 300 17.16 31.38 3.18
N VAL A 301 16.79 30.56 2.19
CA VAL A 301 17.49 30.46 0.91
C VAL A 301 16.77 31.16 -0.25
N GLY A 302 15.60 31.76 0.00
CA GLY A 302 14.78 32.37 -1.05
C GLY A 302 14.26 31.34 -2.04
N GLN A 303 14.38 31.61 -3.34
CA GLN A 303 14.07 30.61 -4.39
C GLN A 303 15.27 29.68 -4.60
N VAL A 304 15.00 28.41 -4.83
CA VAL A 304 16.05 27.39 -5.04
C VAL A 304 16.11 26.95 -6.49
N SER A 305 17.32 26.72 -7.00
CA SER A 305 17.54 26.16 -8.33
C SER A 305 17.22 24.66 -8.39
N ALA A 306 17.07 24.13 -9.60
CA ALA A 306 16.92 22.69 -9.83
C ALA A 306 18.13 21.88 -9.32
N GLU A 307 19.33 22.45 -9.42
CA GLU A 307 20.58 21.84 -8.96
C GLU A 307 20.60 21.70 -7.43
N GLN A 308 20.19 22.75 -6.71
CA GLN A 308 20.09 22.72 -5.25
C GLN A 308 19.03 21.73 -4.78
N LEU A 309 18.00 21.48 -5.58
CA LEU A 309 17.02 20.42 -5.33
C LEU A 309 17.59 19.01 -5.55
N GLN A 310 18.90 18.80 -5.65
CA GLN A 310 19.51 17.49 -5.42
C GLN A 310 19.87 17.24 -3.95
N GLU A 311 19.86 18.28 -3.10
CA GLU A 311 20.04 18.14 -1.66
C GLU A 311 18.85 17.41 -1.00
N THR A 312 19.15 16.70 0.10
CA THR A 312 18.18 15.94 0.89
C THR A 312 17.07 16.83 1.44
N LYS A 313 15.84 16.55 1.07
CA LYS A 313 14.70 17.42 1.31
C LYS A 313 14.07 17.14 2.64
N VAL A 314 13.36 18.13 3.19
CA VAL A 314 12.56 17.93 4.41
C VAL A 314 11.53 16.80 4.28
N THR A 315 11.07 16.47 3.07
CA THR A 315 10.19 15.31 2.79
C THR A 315 10.84 13.94 3.08
N ASP A 316 12.16 13.88 3.17
CA ASP A 316 12.93 12.66 3.44
C ASP A 316 13.20 12.45 4.94
N LEU A 317 12.80 13.41 5.79
CA LEU A 317 12.92 13.29 7.24
C LEU A 317 12.01 12.17 7.76
N TRP A 318 12.55 11.32 8.62
CA TRP A 318 11.77 10.30 9.31
C TRP A 318 10.85 10.95 10.35
N LEU A 319 9.53 10.83 10.20
CA LEU A 319 8.58 11.47 11.11
C LEU A 319 8.33 10.66 12.40
N GLY A 320 8.66 9.37 12.41
CA GLY A 320 8.33 8.44 13.51
C GLY A 320 6.86 8.50 13.93
N LEU A 321 6.58 8.23 15.21
CA LEU A 321 5.23 8.26 15.78
C LEU A 321 4.60 9.66 15.84
N GLY A 322 5.36 10.72 15.58
CA GLY A 322 4.87 12.10 15.64
C GLY A 322 4.08 12.55 14.40
N GLY A 323 4.16 11.80 13.29
CA GLY A 323 3.31 11.94 12.10
C GLY A 323 2.97 13.37 11.71
N ALA A 324 1.68 13.72 11.80
CA ALA A 324 1.15 15.02 11.38
C ALA A 324 1.70 16.22 12.19
N THR A 325 1.93 16.06 13.49
CA THR A 325 2.45 17.14 14.34
C THR A 325 3.88 17.50 13.96
N ILE A 326 4.74 16.49 13.74
CA ILE A 326 6.12 16.75 13.29
C ILE A 326 6.12 17.29 11.86
N SER A 327 5.27 16.75 10.98
CA SER A 327 5.08 17.31 9.63
C SER A 327 4.72 18.79 9.67
N GLN A 328 3.81 19.21 10.55
CA GLN A 328 3.43 20.61 10.72
C GLN A 328 4.63 21.45 11.18
N LYS A 329 5.30 21.04 12.27
CA LYS A 329 6.48 21.75 12.81
C LYS A 329 7.61 21.89 11.79
N VAL A 330 7.83 20.87 10.95
CA VAL A 330 8.81 20.92 9.84
C VAL A 330 8.40 21.96 8.79
N MET A 331 7.14 21.95 8.35
CA MET A 331 6.68 22.88 7.30
C MET A 331 6.58 24.34 7.80
N GLU A 332 6.33 24.56 9.09
CA GLU A 332 6.32 25.89 9.71
C GLU A 332 7.69 26.58 9.67
N GLN A 333 8.80 25.81 9.68
CA GLN A 333 10.14 26.36 9.52
C GLN A 333 10.40 26.91 8.10
N ASN A 334 9.58 26.52 7.12
CA ASN A 334 9.63 27.02 5.73
C ASN A 334 11.04 26.95 5.11
N VAL A 335 11.67 25.78 5.22
CA VAL A 335 12.96 25.44 4.61
C VAL A 335 12.83 24.21 3.69
N PRO A 336 13.61 24.13 2.60
CA PRO A 336 13.50 23.03 1.65
C PRO A 336 14.33 21.79 2.03
N PHE A 337 15.41 21.95 2.78
CA PHE A 337 16.41 20.90 3.04
C PHE A 337 16.51 20.53 4.52
N ILE A 338 16.81 19.27 4.80
CA ILE A 338 17.01 18.79 6.18
C ILE A 338 18.17 19.52 6.87
N SER A 339 19.22 19.86 6.12
CA SER A 339 20.39 20.60 6.62
C SER A 339 20.05 21.96 7.23
N LEU A 340 18.90 22.54 6.85
CA LEU A 340 18.43 23.85 7.31
C LEU A 340 17.44 23.76 8.47
N LEU A 341 17.05 22.54 8.90
CA LEU A 341 16.13 22.36 10.00
C LEU A 341 16.79 22.65 11.35
N ASN A 342 16.06 23.37 12.19
CA ASN A 342 16.35 23.45 13.61
C ASN A 342 15.68 22.25 14.31
N SER A 343 16.51 21.31 14.78
CA SER A 343 16.08 20.10 15.50
C SER A 343 15.36 20.42 16.81
N GLU A 344 15.73 21.50 17.51
CA GLU A 344 15.13 21.88 18.79
C GLU A 344 13.64 22.22 18.66
N LEU A 345 13.25 22.80 17.52
CA LEU A 345 11.83 23.08 17.23
C LEU A 345 11.01 21.79 16.99
N LEU A 346 11.66 20.64 16.82
CA LEU A 346 11.03 19.33 16.66
C LEU A 346 11.00 18.52 17.98
N ARG A 347 11.52 19.09 19.07
CA ARG A 347 11.49 18.48 20.40
C ARG A 347 10.03 18.30 20.85
N PRO A 348 9.65 17.13 21.40
CA PRO A 348 8.31 16.94 21.95
C PRO A 348 8.09 17.85 23.15
N GLU A 349 6.88 18.41 23.29
CA GLU A 349 6.53 19.33 24.39
C GLU A 349 6.43 18.63 25.75
N THR A 350 6.21 17.32 25.73
CA THR A 350 6.19 16.47 26.91
C THR A 350 7.05 15.23 26.65
N GLY A 351 8.06 15.04 27.47
CA GLY A 351 8.90 13.85 27.50
C GLY A 351 9.40 13.70 28.93
N LYS A 352 9.10 12.57 29.57
CA LYS A 352 9.79 12.22 30.80
C LYS A 352 11.11 11.58 30.36
N GLU A 353 12.21 12.15 30.82
CA GLU A 353 13.48 11.43 30.79
C GLU A 353 13.33 10.22 31.69
N ASP A 354 13.42 9.04 31.08
CA ASP A 354 13.52 7.79 31.79
C ASP A 354 15.00 7.38 31.75
N PRO A 355 15.72 7.50 32.87
CA PRO A 355 17.14 7.17 32.93
C PRO A 355 17.40 5.66 32.74
N GLU A 356 16.40 4.80 32.93
CA GLU A 356 16.52 3.34 32.71
C GLU A 356 16.12 2.91 31.28
N ARG A 357 15.76 3.86 30.42
CA ARG A 357 15.36 3.58 29.04
C ARG A 357 16.54 3.07 28.21
N LEU A 358 16.31 1.95 27.53
CA LEU A 358 17.20 1.39 26.53
C LEU A 358 16.84 1.92 25.12
N GLY A 359 17.87 2.33 24.37
CA GLY A 359 17.77 2.77 22.98
C GLY A 359 17.36 4.22 22.77
N MET A 360 17.48 4.68 21.52
CA MET A 360 17.12 6.00 21.03
C MET A 360 15.60 6.25 21.06
N THR A 361 15.22 7.50 21.29
CA THR A 361 13.86 8.02 21.13
C THR A 361 13.63 8.34 19.67
N PRO A 362 12.36 8.50 19.25
CA PRO A 362 12.06 9.09 17.96
C PRO A 362 12.67 10.50 17.74
N PHE A 363 12.92 11.26 18.82
CA PHE A 363 13.56 12.57 18.72
C PHE A 363 15.06 12.45 18.47
N GLU A 364 15.78 11.68 19.30
CA GLU A 364 17.24 11.45 19.16
C GLU A 364 17.56 10.89 17.76
N ARG A 365 16.81 9.88 17.30
CA ARG A 365 17.00 9.30 15.96
C ARG A 365 16.82 10.32 14.83
N ARG A 366 15.82 11.21 14.92
CA ARG A 366 15.68 12.32 13.97
C ARG A 366 16.84 13.31 14.06
N GLY A 367 17.32 13.58 15.28
CA GLY A 367 18.52 14.38 15.53
C GLY A 367 19.73 13.83 14.78
N TYR A 368 20.01 12.53 14.91
CA TYR A 368 21.08 11.86 14.16
C TYR A 368 20.91 12.01 12.64
N GLN A 369 19.68 11.89 12.12
CA GLN A 369 19.43 12.13 10.69
C GLN A 369 19.74 13.57 10.26
N ILE A 370 19.29 14.54 11.05
CA ILE A 370 19.52 15.96 10.76
C ILE A 370 21.02 16.27 10.78
N GLU A 371 21.73 15.83 11.83
CA GLU A 371 23.16 16.06 11.99
C GLU A 371 23.99 15.33 10.93
N ALA A 372 23.63 14.10 10.56
CA ALA A 372 24.28 13.39 9.47
C ALA A 372 24.15 14.16 8.14
N VAL A 373 22.97 14.71 7.83
CA VAL A 373 22.78 15.50 6.61
C VAL A 373 23.52 16.84 6.68
N LYS A 374 23.49 17.55 7.81
CA LYS A 374 24.22 18.82 8.01
C LYS A 374 25.72 18.65 7.82
N ASN A 375 26.28 17.62 8.44
CA ASN A 375 27.72 17.36 8.46
C ASN A 375 28.18 16.52 7.26
N LYS A 376 27.26 16.09 6.38
CA LYS A 376 27.51 15.13 5.29
C LYS A 376 28.22 13.86 5.80
N SER A 377 27.89 13.45 7.02
CA SER A 377 28.44 12.27 7.65
C SER A 377 27.99 11.01 6.94
N LYS A 378 28.89 10.04 6.83
CA LYS A 378 28.59 8.67 6.38
C LYS A 378 28.60 7.68 7.54
N ASP A 379 28.88 8.17 8.74
CA ASP A 379 29.06 7.34 9.91
C ASP A 379 27.70 6.92 10.47
N TYR A 380 27.58 5.64 10.82
CA TYR A 380 26.42 5.10 11.50
C TYR A 380 26.44 5.45 12.99
N VAL A 381 25.29 5.28 13.65
CA VAL A 381 25.15 5.34 15.10
C VAL A 381 24.68 3.97 15.56
N PHE A 382 25.42 3.36 16.49
CA PHE A 382 25.07 2.10 17.11
C PHE A 382 25.19 2.21 18.63
N LEU A 383 24.15 1.80 19.36
CA LEU A 383 24.14 1.77 20.83
C LEU A 383 24.42 0.35 21.31
N LYS A 384 25.71 -0.02 21.36
CA LYS A 384 26.13 -1.40 21.64
C LYS A 384 25.67 -1.91 23.01
N ASP A 385 25.85 -1.12 24.07
CA ASP A 385 25.50 -1.53 25.43
C ASP A 385 23.98 -1.76 25.59
N ASP A 386 23.18 -0.90 24.95
CA ASP A 386 21.72 -1.03 24.92
C ASP A 386 21.31 -2.29 24.13
N PHE A 387 21.96 -2.56 22.99
CA PHE A 387 21.75 -3.78 22.21
C PHE A 387 22.12 -5.04 22.99
N GLU A 388 23.28 -5.07 23.66
CA GLU A 388 23.74 -6.17 24.50
C GLU A 388 22.77 -6.46 25.65
N THR A 389 22.26 -5.42 26.29
CA THR A 389 21.25 -5.54 27.35
C THR A 389 19.93 -6.11 26.80
N MET A 390 19.47 -5.65 25.63
CA MET A 390 18.24 -6.15 25.00
C MET A 390 18.34 -7.62 24.56
N GLN A 391 19.50 -8.06 24.06
CA GLN A 391 19.70 -9.45 23.63
C GLN A 391 20.03 -10.42 24.76
N ALA A 392 20.35 -9.95 25.97
CA ALA A 392 20.76 -10.79 27.09
C ALA A 392 19.72 -11.86 27.49
N GLY A 393 18.42 -11.60 27.21
CA GLY A 393 17.33 -12.54 27.45
C GLY A 393 17.05 -13.54 26.32
N TRP A 394 17.83 -13.51 25.24
CA TRP A 394 17.57 -14.37 24.06
C TRP A 394 18.29 -15.71 24.18
N ASN A 395 17.61 -16.76 23.70
CA ASN A 395 18.12 -18.12 23.70
C ASN A 395 18.50 -18.53 22.28
N TYR A 396 19.71 -19.07 22.11
CA TYR A 396 20.13 -19.64 20.83
C TYR A 396 19.58 -21.06 20.66
N PRO A 397 19.31 -21.51 19.42
CA PRO A 397 19.51 -20.74 18.18
C PRO A 397 18.44 -19.66 17.95
N LEU A 398 18.74 -18.67 17.13
CA LEU A 398 17.80 -17.61 16.76
C LEU A 398 17.00 -18.06 15.53
N ASN A 399 15.67 -17.97 15.59
CA ASN A 399 14.74 -18.46 14.58
C ASN A 399 14.10 -17.26 13.86
N MET A 400 14.49 -16.99 12.61
CA MET A 400 13.98 -15.87 11.82
C MET A 400 12.84 -16.34 10.93
N ILE A 401 11.67 -15.72 11.05
CA ILE A 401 10.49 -16.07 10.24
C ILE A 401 9.92 -14.85 9.51
N ASP A 402 9.43 -15.10 8.30
CA ASP A 402 8.75 -14.11 7.47
C ASP A 402 7.54 -14.76 6.79
N PHE A 403 6.43 -14.03 6.72
CA PHE A 403 5.17 -14.54 6.19
C PHE A 403 4.73 -13.78 4.95
N GLU A 404 4.21 -14.52 3.99
CA GLU A 404 3.54 -14.00 2.81
C GLU A 404 2.03 -14.21 2.93
N THR A 405 1.29 -13.12 2.73
CA THR A 405 -0.16 -13.09 2.89
C THR A 405 -0.88 -12.47 1.70
N SER A 406 -2.14 -12.86 1.52
CA SER A 406 -3.03 -12.31 0.52
C SER A 406 -4.32 -11.79 1.16
N VAL A 407 -4.81 -10.67 0.63
CA VAL A 407 -6.12 -10.11 0.95
C VAL A 407 -6.85 -9.78 -0.35
N VAL A 408 -8.08 -10.27 -0.49
CA VAL A 408 -8.90 -10.08 -1.70
C VAL A 408 -10.28 -9.52 -1.37
N ALA A 409 -10.78 -8.65 -2.24
CA ALA A 409 -12.11 -8.05 -2.08
C ALA A 409 -13.23 -9.09 -2.21
N LEU A 410 -13.08 -10.02 -3.17
CA LEU A 410 -13.96 -11.17 -3.34
C LEU A 410 -13.27 -12.39 -2.72
N PRO A 411 -13.81 -13.00 -1.65
CA PRO A 411 -13.15 -14.11 -0.97
C PRO A 411 -13.02 -15.37 -1.85
N TYR A 412 -12.00 -16.20 -1.54
CA TYR A 412 -11.78 -17.49 -2.22
C TYR A 412 -12.74 -18.58 -1.74
N PHE A 413 -13.07 -18.58 -0.44
CA PHE A 413 -13.77 -19.68 0.22
C PHE A 413 -15.10 -19.22 0.81
N LYS A 414 -16.07 -20.11 0.80
CA LYS A 414 -17.36 -19.90 1.47
C LYS A 414 -17.13 -19.62 2.96
N GLY A 415 -17.86 -18.65 3.49
CA GLY A 415 -17.79 -18.27 4.90
C GLY A 415 -16.70 -17.26 5.24
N MET A 416 -15.79 -16.94 4.31
CA MET A 416 -14.80 -15.88 4.53
C MET A 416 -15.38 -14.49 4.30
N ALA A 417 -14.88 -13.51 5.06
CA ALA A 417 -15.16 -12.10 4.86
C ALA A 417 -14.23 -11.47 3.81
N PRO A 418 -14.65 -10.36 3.16
CA PRO A 418 -13.76 -9.57 2.31
C PRO A 418 -12.51 -9.06 3.03
N TYR A 419 -11.39 -9.02 2.32
CA TYR A 419 -10.08 -8.59 2.83
C TYR A 419 -9.61 -9.35 4.07
N GLU A 420 -10.17 -10.54 4.29
CA GLU A 420 -9.69 -11.43 5.33
C GLU A 420 -8.32 -11.99 4.95
N THR A 421 -7.36 -11.92 5.87
CA THR A 421 -5.98 -12.33 5.63
C THR A 421 -5.87 -13.84 5.43
N VAL A 422 -5.23 -14.21 4.32
CA VAL A 422 -4.88 -15.57 3.96
C VAL A 422 -3.36 -15.69 4.01
N ALA A 423 -2.83 -16.43 4.98
CA ALA A 423 -1.42 -16.75 5.06
C ALA A 423 -1.15 -17.97 4.19
N PHE A 424 -0.37 -17.78 3.12
CA PHE A 424 -0.14 -18.83 2.14
C PHE A 424 1.30 -19.31 2.12
N GLN A 425 2.26 -18.55 2.65
CA GLN A 425 3.66 -18.97 2.64
C GLN A 425 4.46 -18.41 3.82
N PHE A 426 5.43 -19.17 4.30
CA PHE A 426 6.46 -18.67 5.21
C PHE A 426 7.84 -19.22 4.84
N SER A 427 8.87 -18.53 5.31
CA SER A 427 10.26 -19.00 5.37
C SER A 427 10.75 -19.03 6.82
N HIS A 428 11.72 -19.91 7.12
CA HIS A 428 12.31 -20.05 8.44
C HIS A 428 13.81 -20.34 8.36
N HIS A 429 14.63 -19.37 8.78
CA HIS A 429 16.08 -19.56 8.98
C HIS A 429 16.42 -19.75 10.45
N ILE A 430 17.43 -20.57 10.71
CA ILE A 430 18.03 -20.76 12.03
C ILE A 430 19.45 -20.22 12.00
N MET A 431 19.77 -19.32 12.94
CA MET A 431 21.11 -18.83 13.20
C MET A 431 21.63 -19.38 14.53
N TYR A 432 22.69 -20.16 14.46
CA TYR A 432 23.32 -20.80 15.62
C TYR A 432 24.37 -19.88 16.25
N LYS A 433 24.67 -20.12 17.54
CA LYS A 433 25.64 -19.31 18.30
C LYS A 433 27.07 -19.41 17.78
N ASP A 434 27.40 -20.53 17.12
CA ASP A 434 28.69 -20.78 16.49
C ASP A 434 28.83 -20.11 15.11
N GLY A 435 27.80 -19.38 14.66
CA GLY A 435 27.80 -18.67 13.38
C GLY A 435 27.22 -19.47 12.21
N ARG A 436 26.87 -20.75 12.40
CA ARG A 436 26.16 -21.52 11.35
C ARG A 436 24.79 -20.90 11.07
N VAL A 437 24.40 -20.93 9.80
CA VAL A 437 23.08 -20.47 9.34
C VAL A 437 22.49 -21.54 8.42
N GLU A 438 21.21 -21.80 8.60
CA GLU A 438 20.48 -22.79 7.81
C GLU A 438 19.11 -22.23 7.44
N HIS A 439 18.77 -22.22 6.14
CA HIS A 439 17.37 -22.16 5.74
C HIS A 439 16.71 -23.48 6.11
N PHE A 440 16.11 -23.53 7.30
CA PHE A 440 15.68 -24.76 7.95
C PHE A 440 14.41 -25.32 7.30
N ASN A 441 13.41 -24.46 7.08
CA ASN A 441 12.14 -24.90 6.52
C ASN A 441 11.38 -23.77 5.83
N ASP A 442 10.48 -24.15 4.93
CA ASP A 442 9.58 -23.25 4.21
C ASP A 442 8.22 -23.94 3.97
N PHE A 443 7.19 -23.14 3.76
CA PHE A 443 5.87 -23.61 3.39
C PHE A 443 5.29 -22.71 2.30
N ILE A 444 4.61 -23.30 1.33
CA ILE A 444 3.77 -22.56 0.38
C ILE A 444 2.52 -23.39 0.05
N SER A 445 1.35 -22.84 0.34
CA SER A 445 0.10 -23.32 -0.22
C SER A 445 -0.02 -22.78 -1.64
N TRP A 446 -0.19 -23.68 -2.59
CA TRP A 446 -0.24 -23.34 -4.02
C TRP A 446 -1.29 -24.15 -4.77
N GLU A 447 -1.95 -25.12 -4.11
CA GLU A 447 -3.06 -25.88 -4.67
C GLU A 447 -4.33 -25.03 -4.71
N GLN A 448 -5.15 -25.27 -5.74
CA GLN A 448 -6.39 -24.51 -5.91
C GLN A 448 -7.47 -25.09 -5.01
N GLY A 449 -8.19 -24.21 -4.31
CA GLY A 449 -9.35 -24.61 -3.51
C GLY A 449 -9.02 -25.11 -2.09
N GLU A 450 -7.75 -25.04 -1.66
CA GLU A 450 -7.38 -25.35 -0.28
C GLU A 450 -7.34 -24.10 0.60
N TYR A 451 -8.00 -24.14 1.75
CA TYR A 451 -7.91 -23.06 2.75
C TYR A 451 -6.56 -23.12 3.48
N PRO A 452 -5.64 -22.15 3.25
CA PRO A 452 -4.24 -22.38 3.58
C PRO A 452 -3.92 -22.12 5.06
N ASN A 453 -4.70 -21.31 5.78
CA ASN A 453 -4.35 -20.86 7.14
C ASN A 453 -4.15 -22.02 8.14
N LEU A 454 -4.95 -23.10 8.04
CA LEU A 454 -4.79 -24.26 8.93
C LEU A 454 -3.53 -25.07 8.59
N ALA A 455 -3.29 -25.34 7.31
CA ALA A 455 -2.08 -26.03 6.85
C ALA A 455 -0.81 -25.21 7.18
N PHE A 456 -0.89 -23.90 6.97
CA PHE A 456 0.13 -22.93 7.32
C PHE A 456 0.48 -22.99 8.81
N ALA A 457 -0.52 -22.92 9.70
CA ALA A 457 -0.28 -22.94 11.15
C ALA A 457 0.35 -24.25 11.62
N ARG A 458 -0.10 -25.39 11.08
CA ARG A 458 0.47 -26.72 11.38
C ARG A 458 1.92 -26.83 10.91
N ALA A 459 2.21 -26.35 9.70
CA ALA A 459 3.57 -26.36 9.15
C ALA A 459 4.50 -25.43 9.96
N LEU A 460 4.04 -24.24 10.33
CA LEU A 460 4.81 -23.29 11.13
C LEU A 460 5.09 -23.86 12.53
N LYS A 461 4.08 -24.46 13.18
CA LYS A 461 4.24 -25.14 14.47
C LYS A 461 5.32 -26.22 14.38
N THR A 462 5.18 -27.13 13.42
CA THR A 462 6.14 -28.21 13.19
C THR A 462 7.56 -27.68 12.98
N SER A 463 7.70 -26.56 12.25
CA SER A 463 8.98 -25.91 11.98
C SER A 463 9.63 -25.35 13.25
N LEU A 464 8.86 -24.61 14.07
CA LEU A 464 9.36 -23.90 15.24
C LEU A 464 9.53 -24.80 16.48
N GLU A 465 8.89 -25.98 16.52
CA GLU A 465 9.09 -27.00 17.57
C GLU A 465 10.41 -27.78 17.43
N SER A 466 11.18 -27.52 16.38
CA SER A 466 12.51 -28.11 16.20
C SER A 466 13.50 -27.72 17.30
N ASN A 467 13.28 -26.59 17.99
CA ASN A 467 14.10 -26.08 19.09
C ASN A 467 13.32 -25.04 19.93
N ASP A 468 13.86 -24.67 21.09
CA ASP A 468 13.26 -23.69 22.02
C ASP A 468 13.88 -22.27 21.92
N GLY A 469 14.63 -22.00 20.86
CA GLY A 469 15.34 -20.74 20.67
C GLY A 469 14.45 -19.53 20.42
N THR A 470 14.99 -18.32 20.57
CA THR A 470 14.23 -17.07 20.39
C THR A 470 13.74 -16.93 18.95
N ILE A 471 12.49 -16.51 18.77
CA ILE A 471 11.89 -16.26 17.46
C ILE A 471 11.97 -14.77 17.15
N LEU A 472 12.38 -14.43 15.94
CA LEU A 472 12.53 -13.08 15.44
C LEU A 472 11.72 -12.89 14.17
N ARG A 473 11.15 -11.70 14.06
CA ARG A 473 10.37 -11.22 12.91
C ARG A 473 10.72 -9.77 12.63
N TYR A 474 10.33 -9.25 11.47
CA TYR A 474 10.54 -7.86 11.13
C TYR A 474 9.21 -7.09 11.13
N ALA A 475 8.97 -6.28 12.16
CA ALA A 475 7.72 -5.55 12.41
C ALA A 475 6.53 -6.40 12.88
N SER A 476 5.34 -5.79 12.89
CA SER A 476 4.10 -6.23 13.53
C SER A 476 3.34 -7.35 12.78
N HIS A 477 3.70 -7.62 11.52
CA HIS A 477 2.88 -8.40 10.59
C HIS A 477 2.60 -9.83 11.06
N GLU A 478 3.63 -10.61 11.37
CA GLU A 478 3.54 -12.04 11.69
C GLU A 478 2.66 -12.28 12.93
N ASN A 479 2.81 -11.45 13.96
CA ASN A 479 1.98 -11.51 15.16
C ASN A 479 0.50 -11.21 14.85
N THR A 480 0.24 -10.25 13.96
CA THR A 480 -1.12 -9.90 13.54
C THR A 480 -1.76 -11.05 12.77
N VAL A 481 -1.01 -11.69 11.88
CA VAL A 481 -1.44 -12.85 11.09
C VAL A 481 -1.78 -14.03 11.99
N LEU A 482 -0.92 -14.39 12.95
CA LEU A 482 -1.20 -15.50 13.86
C LEU A 482 -2.40 -15.25 14.77
N ASN A 483 -2.57 -14.03 15.30
CA ASN A 483 -3.77 -13.69 16.07
C ASN A 483 -5.05 -13.65 15.21
N LYS A 484 -4.93 -13.45 13.89
CA LYS A 484 -6.03 -13.68 12.95
C LYS A 484 -6.32 -15.17 12.80
N ILE A 485 -5.31 -15.99 12.53
CA ILE A 485 -5.46 -17.44 12.37
C ILE A 485 -6.03 -18.10 13.64
N LYS A 486 -5.64 -17.61 14.83
CA LYS A 486 -6.23 -17.99 16.12
C LYS A 486 -7.76 -17.84 16.12
N ARG A 487 -8.28 -16.73 15.59
CA ARG A 487 -9.72 -16.49 15.49
C ARG A 487 -10.38 -17.44 14.49
N ASP A 488 -9.71 -17.74 13.37
CA ASP A 488 -10.21 -18.72 12.40
C ASP A 488 -10.33 -20.12 13.03
N ILE A 489 -9.30 -20.56 13.75
CA ILE A 489 -9.28 -21.84 14.45
C ILE A 489 -10.43 -21.94 15.46
N ALA A 490 -10.73 -20.86 16.19
CA ALA A 490 -11.84 -20.82 17.14
C ALA A 490 -13.23 -20.99 16.47
N ILE A 491 -13.36 -20.58 15.21
CA ILE A 491 -14.57 -20.72 14.40
C ILE A 491 -14.65 -22.10 13.75
N LEU A 492 -13.56 -22.53 13.11
CA LEU A 492 -13.49 -23.77 12.32
C LEU A 492 -13.46 -25.03 13.21
N LYS A 493 -12.90 -24.92 14.42
CA LYS A 493 -12.77 -26.00 15.40
C LYS A 493 -12.19 -27.31 14.84
N PRO A 494 -10.98 -27.28 14.26
CA PRO A 494 -10.31 -28.50 13.82
C PRO A 494 -9.96 -29.42 15.01
N ASP A 495 -9.74 -30.71 14.75
CA ASP A 495 -9.46 -31.71 15.80
C ASP A 495 -8.24 -31.36 16.68
N ASP A 496 -7.25 -30.67 16.11
CA ASP A 496 -6.02 -30.20 16.77
C ASP A 496 -6.10 -28.75 17.28
N GLN A 497 -7.32 -28.21 17.44
CA GLN A 497 -7.57 -26.82 17.85
C GLN A 497 -6.82 -26.42 19.14
N GLU A 498 -6.90 -27.23 20.19
CA GLU A 498 -6.29 -26.89 21.49
C GLU A 498 -4.77 -26.72 21.36
N GLU A 499 -4.15 -27.61 20.58
CA GLU A 499 -2.70 -27.63 20.34
C GLU A 499 -2.26 -26.40 19.53
N LEU A 500 -2.98 -26.06 18.48
CA LEU A 500 -2.67 -24.89 17.63
C LEU A 500 -2.88 -23.57 18.37
N LEU A 501 -3.95 -23.45 19.17
CA LEU A 501 -4.21 -22.26 19.96
C LEU A 501 -3.12 -22.06 21.03
N ALA A 502 -2.74 -23.12 21.72
CA ALA A 502 -1.66 -23.07 22.71
C ALA A 502 -0.33 -22.66 22.07
N PHE A 503 0.00 -23.22 20.90
CA PHE A 503 1.19 -22.84 20.13
C PHE A 503 1.18 -21.35 19.76
N ILE A 504 0.10 -20.85 19.13
CA ILE A 504 0.01 -19.44 18.72
C ILE A 504 0.12 -18.52 19.95
N ASP A 505 -0.58 -18.84 21.03
CA ASP A 505 -0.56 -18.05 22.25
C ASP A 505 0.82 -18.05 22.91
N SER A 506 1.61 -19.09 22.69
CA SER A 506 2.96 -19.20 23.26
C SER A 506 3.97 -18.25 22.59
N ILE A 507 3.77 -17.93 21.31
CA ILE A 507 4.72 -17.15 20.50
C ILE A 507 4.23 -15.73 20.13
N THR A 508 3.00 -15.38 20.50
CA THR A 508 2.41 -14.07 20.17
C THR A 508 2.14 -13.20 21.39
N GLU A 509 1.97 -11.90 21.12
CA GLU A 509 1.35 -10.96 22.04
C GLU A 509 -0.01 -10.51 21.50
N GLU A 510 -0.96 -10.27 22.40
CA GLU A 510 -2.31 -9.78 22.07
C GLU A 510 -2.74 -8.73 23.10
N GLU A 511 -3.25 -7.61 22.61
CA GLU A 511 -3.81 -6.56 23.46
C GLU A 511 -5.18 -7.03 23.97
N ILE A 512 -5.34 -7.12 25.29
CA ILE A 512 -6.62 -7.50 25.92
C ILE A 512 -7.46 -6.23 26.11
N ASP A 513 -6.82 -5.16 26.58
CA ASP A 513 -7.40 -3.84 26.72
C ASP A 513 -6.31 -2.76 26.64
N LYS A 514 -6.70 -1.49 26.68
CA LYS A 514 -5.79 -0.33 26.56
C LYS A 514 -4.64 -0.29 27.58
N LYS A 515 -4.66 -1.10 28.63
CA LYS A 515 -3.70 -1.14 29.73
C LYS A 515 -3.04 -2.50 29.91
N SER A 516 -3.50 -3.55 29.23
CA SER A 516 -2.98 -4.91 29.43
C SER A 516 -2.76 -5.64 28.12
N LYS A 517 -1.61 -6.31 28.03
CA LYS A 517 -1.23 -7.21 26.94
C LYS A 517 -0.95 -8.59 27.51
N ARG A 518 -1.43 -9.63 26.84
CA ARG A 518 -0.95 -10.99 27.05
C ARG A 518 0.25 -11.21 26.15
N THR A 519 1.37 -11.59 26.74
CA THR A 519 2.61 -11.93 26.03
C THR A 519 2.93 -13.40 26.27
N GLY A 520 3.10 -14.16 25.19
CA GLY A 520 3.49 -15.56 25.27
C GLY A 520 4.90 -15.76 25.84
N PRO A 521 5.18 -16.92 26.47
CA PRO A 521 6.51 -17.24 27.03
C PRO A 521 7.65 -17.25 26.00
N ARG A 522 7.35 -17.50 24.71
CA ARG A 522 8.31 -17.49 23.59
C ARG A 522 7.91 -16.41 22.57
N ASN A 523 7.43 -15.26 23.04
CA ASN A 523 6.97 -14.16 22.19
C ASN A 523 8.01 -13.75 21.16
N MET A 524 7.57 -13.55 19.91
CA MET A 524 8.42 -13.11 18.82
C MET A 524 9.01 -11.72 19.05
N VAL A 525 10.33 -11.59 18.89
CA VAL A 525 11.06 -10.33 18.96
C VAL A 525 10.91 -9.55 17.65
N ASP A 526 10.55 -8.27 17.73
CA ASP A 526 10.48 -7.35 16.59
C ASP A 526 11.84 -6.69 16.30
N LEU A 527 12.49 -7.12 15.21
CA LEU A 527 13.78 -6.56 14.77
C LEU A 527 13.68 -5.14 14.23
N ALA A 528 12.54 -4.73 13.67
CA ALA A 528 12.35 -3.36 13.22
C ALA A 528 12.33 -2.40 14.42
N ASP A 529 11.76 -2.84 15.54
CA ASP A 529 11.79 -2.08 16.80
C ASP A 529 13.20 -1.97 17.38
N LEU A 530 13.93 -3.09 17.39
CA LEU A 530 15.33 -3.12 17.79
C LEU A 530 16.17 -2.13 16.98
N VAL A 531 16.10 -2.21 15.63
CA VAL A 531 16.82 -1.29 14.74
C VAL A 531 16.51 0.17 15.03
N ARG A 532 15.22 0.52 15.20
CA ARG A 532 14.83 1.91 15.52
C ARG A 532 15.48 2.41 16.81
N LYS A 533 15.65 1.51 17.80
CA LYS A 533 16.22 1.81 19.11
C LYS A 533 17.75 1.85 19.11
N VAL A 534 18.44 0.98 18.39
CA VAL A 534 19.89 0.83 18.58
C VAL A 534 20.73 1.22 17.37
N TYR A 535 20.17 1.35 16.17
CA TYR A 535 20.97 1.50 14.94
C TYR A 535 20.41 2.53 13.95
N TYR A 536 21.19 3.54 13.60
CA TYR A 536 20.90 4.53 12.55
C TYR A 536 22.05 4.57 11.55
N SER A 537 21.75 4.60 10.25
CA SER A 537 22.75 4.73 9.19
C SER A 537 22.35 5.83 8.20
N PRO A 538 23.27 6.76 7.85
CA PRO A 538 23.05 7.73 6.79
C PRO A 538 22.71 7.08 5.44
N HIS A 539 23.19 5.85 5.18
CA HIS A 539 22.89 5.10 3.96
C HIS A 539 21.40 4.73 3.86
N ALA A 540 20.76 4.40 4.99
CA ALA A 540 19.32 4.15 5.06
C ALA A 540 18.48 5.44 5.03
N GLY A 541 19.09 6.59 5.35
CA GLY A 541 18.41 7.87 5.47
C GLY A 541 17.32 7.83 6.54
N GLY A 542 16.10 8.26 6.21
CA GLY A 542 14.96 8.20 7.13
C GLY A 542 14.19 6.87 7.12
N SER A 543 14.60 5.87 6.32
CA SER A 543 13.86 4.60 6.21
C SER A 543 14.25 3.62 7.30
N ASN A 544 13.28 2.79 7.71
CA ASN A 544 13.50 1.67 8.64
C ASN A 544 12.92 0.36 8.09
N SER A 545 12.58 0.30 6.79
CA SER A 545 12.21 -0.97 6.15
C SER A 545 13.45 -1.85 5.97
N ILE A 546 13.30 -3.17 6.04
CA ILE A 546 14.41 -4.10 5.87
C ILE A 546 15.11 -3.90 4.52
N LYS A 547 14.36 -3.61 3.45
CA LYS A 547 14.89 -3.28 2.11
C LYS A 547 15.85 -2.08 2.07
N ARG A 548 15.81 -1.19 3.07
CA ARG A 548 16.71 -0.04 3.19
C ARG A 548 17.76 -0.23 4.28
N ILE A 549 17.42 -0.98 5.34
CA ILE A 549 18.34 -1.29 6.44
C ILE A 549 19.36 -2.36 6.04
N LEU A 550 18.97 -3.36 5.24
CA LEU A 550 19.86 -4.43 4.79
C LEU A 550 21.05 -3.90 3.96
N PRO A 551 20.86 -3.09 2.90
CA PRO A 551 22.00 -2.49 2.20
C PRO A 551 22.86 -1.59 3.12
N ALA A 552 22.23 -0.90 4.07
CA ALA A 552 22.93 -0.04 5.01
C ALA A 552 23.83 -0.83 5.97
N ILE A 553 23.33 -1.92 6.58
CA ILE A 553 24.14 -2.74 7.48
C ILE A 553 25.24 -3.51 6.74
N ILE A 554 25.01 -3.90 5.48
CA ILE A 554 26.06 -4.47 4.61
C ILE A 554 27.15 -3.44 4.32
N HIS A 555 26.77 -2.20 4.03
CA HIS A 555 27.72 -1.10 3.83
C HIS A 555 28.51 -0.78 5.10
N ASP A 556 27.85 -0.76 6.25
CA ASP A 556 28.44 -0.35 7.53
C ASP A 556 29.21 -1.49 8.22
N CYS A 557 29.00 -2.75 7.86
CA CYS A 557 29.69 -3.93 8.40
C CYS A 557 30.33 -4.79 7.28
N SER A 558 31.62 -4.54 7.00
CA SER A 558 32.36 -5.24 5.93
C SER A 558 32.39 -6.76 6.09
N THR A 559 32.42 -7.28 7.32
CA THR A 559 32.45 -8.73 7.57
C THR A 559 31.19 -9.44 7.07
N VAL A 560 30.02 -8.78 7.12
CA VAL A 560 28.79 -9.35 6.52
C VAL A 560 28.89 -9.31 5.00
N ALA A 561 29.41 -8.21 4.43
CA ALA A 561 29.65 -8.07 3.01
C ALA A 561 30.56 -9.18 2.45
N GLU A 562 31.69 -9.44 3.13
CA GLU A 562 32.67 -10.48 2.77
C GLU A 562 32.08 -11.90 2.87
N GLN A 563 31.20 -12.14 3.84
CA GLN A 563 30.62 -13.46 4.08
C GLN A 563 29.67 -13.90 2.96
N PHE A 564 28.87 -12.97 2.42
CA PHE A 564 27.84 -13.27 1.43
C PHE A 564 28.19 -12.82 -0.01
N SER A 565 29.43 -12.38 -0.25
CA SER A 565 29.97 -12.09 -1.58
C SER A 565 30.76 -13.25 -2.19
N GLN A 566 30.98 -14.33 -1.44
CA GLN A 566 31.78 -15.48 -1.88
C GLN A 566 30.90 -16.57 -2.51
N ALA A 567 31.28 -17.04 -3.70
CA ALA A 567 30.70 -18.23 -4.31
C ALA A 567 31.01 -19.50 -3.48
N GLY A 568 30.13 -20.49 -3.52
CA GLY A 568 30.29 -21.74 -2.79
C GLY A 568 30.02 -21.64 -1.28
N LYS A 569 29.50 -20.49 -0.80
CA LYS A 569 29.15 -20.29 0.63
C LYS A 569 27.66 -20.49 0.92
N TYR A 570 26.76 -19.97 0.09
CA TYR A 570 25.31 -20.03 0.31
C TYR A 570 24.62 -20.87 -0.75
N GLY A 571 23.92 -21.93 -0.33
CA GLY A 571 23.24 -22.84 -1.25
C GLY A 571 23.02 -24.25 -0.70
N ARG A 572 22.43 -25.12 -1.52
CA ARG A 572 22.12 -26.52 -1.15
C ARG A 572 23.40 -27.30 -0.84
N GLY A 573 23.52 -27.74 0.41
CA GLY A 573 24.68 -28.51 0.88
C GLY A 573 25.95 -27.70 1.07
N LEU A 574 25.87 -26.36 1.05
CA LEU A 574 26.99 -25.45 1.32
C LEU A 574 27.02 -25.04 2.81
N GLU A 575 28.00 -24.23 3.19
CA GLU A 575 28.22 -23.79 4.58
C GLU A 575 27.00 -23.07 5.18
N TYR A 576 26.38 -22.19 4.39
CA TYR A 576 25.09 -21.58 4.70
C TYR A 576 24.02 -22.28 3.87
N GLY A 577 23.24 -23.13 4.54
CA GLY A 577 22.28 -24.01 3.87
C GLY A 577 21.12 -23.26 3.25
N SER A 578 20.78 -23.62 2.01
CA SER A 578 19.59 -23.15 1.31
C SER A 578 18.68 -24.31 0.90
N ARG A 579 17.38 -24.02 0.76
CA ARG A 579 16.39 -24.93 0.16
C ARG A 579 16.06 -24.54 -1.28
N ASN A 580 16.16 -23.26 -1.63
CA ASN A 580 15.71 -22.72 -2.92
C ASN A 580 16.82 -22.26 -3.87
N PHE A 581 18.09 -22.35 -3.45
CA PHE A 581 19.27 -21.98 -4.25
C PHE A 581 20.34 -23.08 -4.23
N ASP A 582 20.98 -23.34 -5.37
CA ASP A 582 22.08 -24.32 -5.46
C ASP A 582 23.42 -23.73 -5.00
N ASP A 583 23.87 -22.63 -5.62
CA ASP A 583 24.99 -21.78 -5.19
C ASP A 583 24.63 -20.36 -5.62
N HIS A 584 24.57 -19.42 -4.66
CA HIS A 584 24.12 -18.05 -4.92
C HIS A 584 24.95 -17.02 -4.17
N VAL A 585 25.35 -15.97 -4.88
CA VAL A 585 26.09 -14.83 -4.33
C VAL A 585 25.12 -13.67 -4.12
N TRP A 586 24.88 -13.31 -2.86
CA TRP A 586 23.92 -12.26 -2.49
C TRP A 586 24.50 -10.86 -2.59
N ILE A 587 25.81 -10.70 -2.36
CA ILE A 587 26.48 -9.40 -2.31
C ILE A 587 27.41 -9.30 -3.51
N ALA A 588 26.90 -8.68 -4.57
CA ALA A 588 27.63 -8.54 -5.84
C ALA A 588 27.83 -7.06 -6.21
N ASP A 589 29.02 -6.73 -6.70
CA ASP A 589 29.40 -5.36 -7.10
C ASP A 589 28.51 -4.82 -8.22
N ASP A 590 28.16 -5.65 -9.20
CA ASP A 590 27.31 -5.28 -10.34
C ASP A 590 25.85 -5.00 -9.94
N LYS A 591 25.47 -5.42 -8.73
CA LYS A 591 24.15 -5.16 -8.11
C LYS A 591 24.20 -4.05 -7.07
N ASN A 592 25.32 -3.35 -6.91
CA ASN A 592 25.51 -2.32 -5.90
C ASN A 592 25.25 -2.87 -4.48
N HIS A 593 25.74 -4.09 -4.21
CA HIS A 593 25.63 -4.77 -2.91
C HIS A 593 24.22 -4.89 -2.35
N ASP A 594 23.21 -4.90 -3.21
CA ASP A 594 21.80 -5.01 -2.84
C ASP A 594 21.29 -6.44 -3.13
N PRO A 595 21.08 -7.28 -2.11
CA PRO A 595 20.65 -8.67 -2.30
C PRO A 595 19.34 -8.81 -3.08
N TYR A 596 18.41 -7.85 -2.96
CA TYR A 596 17.13 -7.89 -3.66
C TYR A 596 17.29 -7.74 -5.18
N LYS A 597 18.40 -7.16 -5.66
CA LYS A 597 18.71 -7.03 -7.09
C LYS A 597 19.38 -8.27 -7.69
N THR A 598 19.64 -9.29 -6.87
CA THR A 598 20.17 -10.59 -7.33
C THR A 598 19.07 -11.55 -7.77
N LEU A 599 17.81 -11.26 -7.44
CA LEU A 599 16.65 -12.07 -7.82
C LEU A 599 16.02 -11.57 -9.12
N LEU A 600 15.39 -12.49 -9.86
CA LEU A 600 14.54 -12.15 -11.00
C LEU A 600 13.28 -11.44 -10.47
N PRO A 601 12.99 -10.19 -10.89
CA PRO A 601 11.80 -9.48 -10.42
C PRO A 601 10.52 -10.27 -10.66
N LEU A 602 9.67 -10.39 -9.63
CA LEU A 602 8.34 -11.04 -9.79
C LEU A 602 7.50 -10.38 -10.88
N THR A 603 7.73 -9.10 -11.16
CA THR A 603 7.07 -8.35 -12.24
C THR A 603 7.44 -8.81 -13.66
N THR A 604 8.43 -9.69 -13.81
CA THR A 604 8.74 -10.33 -15.10
C THR A 604 7.69 -11.36 -15.51
N PHE A 605 6.90 -11.87 -14.56
CA PHE A 605 5.77 -12.75 -14.85
C PHE A 605 4.56 -11.92 -15.28
N ASP A 606 3.91 -12.30 -16.39
CA ASP A 606 2.82 -11.52 -16.95
C ASP A 606 1.66 -11.33 -15.95
N GLY A 607 1.16 -10.11 -15.76
CA GLY A 607 0.11 -9.84 -14.77
C GLY A 607 0.53 -9.89 -13.29
N VAL A 608 1.82 -10.05 -12.96
CA VAL A 608 2.35 -9.85 -11.60
C VAL A 608 2.91 -8.43 -11.46
N ALA A 609 2.52 -7.73 -10.40
CA ALA A 609 2.85 -6.32 -10.22
C ALA A 609 3.41 -6.01 -8.84
N ASP A 610 4.40 -5.12 -8.80
CA ASP A 610 4.86 -4.51 -7.57
C ASP A 610 4.38 -3.04 -7.52
N TYR A 611 3.49 -2.73 -6.59
CA TYR A 611 2.95 -1.39 -6.36
C TYR A 611 2.78 -1.15 -4.85
N GLU A 612 2.93 0.10 -4.42
CA GLU A 612 2.64 0.45 -3.02
C GLU A 612 1.12 0.30 -2.75
N LEU A 613 0.73 -0.72 -1.98
CA LEU A 613 -0.56 -0.68 -1.30
C LEU A 613 -0.46 0.38 -0.20
N PHE A 614 -1.18 1.47 -0.40
CA PHE A 614 -1.62 2.27 0.73
C PHE A 614 -2.69 1.48 1.45
N ASP A 615 -2.32 0.84 2.56
CA ASP A 615 -3.33 0.26 3.43
C ASP A 615 -4.18 1.39 4.03
N ASP A 616 -5.50 1.19 4.02
CA ASP A 616 -6.44 1.99 4.79
C ASP A 616 -6.26 1.79 6.32
N LEU A 617 -5.29 0.96 6.73
CA LEU A 617 -4.85 0.73 8.12
C LEU A 617 -3.50 1.39 8.48
N GLY A 618 -2.85 2.12 7.56
CA GLY A 618 -1.68 2.95 7.90
C GLY A 618 -0.32 2.25 7.91
N GLU A 619 -0.24 1.00 7.46
CA GLU A 619 1.03 0.32 7.16
C GLU A 619 1.28 0.32 5.63
N VAL A 620 2.53 0.53 5.24
CA VAL A 620 2.96 0.31 3.85
C VAL A 620 3.14 -1.20 3.73
N SER A 621 2.34 -1.85 2.88
CA SER A 621 2.56 -3.26 2.56
C SER A 621 3.68 -3.35 1.53
N ASP A 622 4.89 -3.59 2.01
CA ASP A 622 5.92 -4.29 1.24
C ASP A 622 5.40 -5.74 1.08
N GLY A 623 5.21 -6.23 -0.16
CA GLY A 623 4.63 -7.57 -0.42
C GLY A 623 3.55 -7.64 -1.51
N SER A 624 3.20 -6.50 -2.13
CA SER A 624 2.18 -6.45 -3.19
C SER A 624 2.44 -7.40 -4.37
N ALA A 625 3.71 -7.60 -4.73
CA ALA A 625 4.14 -8.50 -5.79
C ALA A 625 3.91 -9.97 -5.43
N ALA A 626 4.22 -10.37 -4.19
CA ALA A 626 3.96 -11.72 -3.70
C ALA A 626 2.45 -12.00 -3.63
N MET A 627 1.65 -11.05 -3.15
CA MET A 627 0.19 -11.16 -3.16
C MET A 627 -0.38 -11.29 -4.58
N THR A 628 0.07 -10.47 -5.55
CA THR A 628 -0.40 -10.58 -6.94
C THR A 628 0.06 -11.87 -7.60
N ALA A 629 1.28 -12.34 -7.31
CA ALA A 629 1.78 -13.64 -7.73
C ALA A 629 0.93 -14.79 -7.17
N TYR A 630 0.56 -14.75 -5.89
CA TYR A 630 -0.32 -15.75 -5.29
C TYR A 630 -1.73 -15.71 -5.90
N ASN A 631 -2.31 -14.52 -6.08
CA ASN A 631 -3.59 -14.37 -6.79
C ASN A 631 -3.53 -14.99 -8.18
N LYS A 632 -2.42 -14.79 -8.88
CA LYS A 632 -2.15 -15.39 -10.18
C LYS A 632 -2.05 -16.93 -10.06
N LEU A 633 -1.30 -17.49 -9.11
CA LEU A 633 -1.23 -18.97 -8.89
C LEU A 633 -2.61 -19.63 -8.69
N GLN A 634 -3.57 -18.90 -8.13
CA GLN A 634 -4.95 -19.36 -7.94
C GLN A 634 -5.79 -19.35 -9.24
N TRP A 635 -5.24 -18.97 -10.39
CA TRP A 635 -5.91 -18.96 -11.70
C TRP A 635 -5.75 -20.27 -12.48
N SER A 636 -6.80 -20.64 -13.23
CA SER A 636 -6.88 -21.90 -13.99
C SER A 636 -6.23 -21.87 -15.39
N PHE A 637 -5.75 -20.74 -15.88
CA PHE A 637 -5.29 -20.57 -17.28
C PHE A 637 -3.78 -20.37 -17.44
N ILE A 638 -3.02 -20.52 -16.35
CA ILE A 638 -1.56 -20.42 -16.38
C ILE A 638 -1.02 -21.82 -16.69
N GLY A 639 -0.09 -21.92 -17.65
CA GLY A 639 0.55 -23.20 -17.97
C GLY A 639 1.36 -23.73 -16.78
N ASP A 640 1.45 -25.05 -16.64
CA ASP A 640 2.12 -25.70 -15.50
C ASP A 640 3.57 -25.24 -15.30
N ALA A 641 4.29 -25.01 -16.41
CA ALA A 641 5.67 -24.51 -16.37
C ALA A 641 5.78 -23.10 -15.77
N GLU A 642 4.86 -22.20 -16.15
CA GLU A 642 4.82 -20.83 -15.63
C GLU A 642 4.37 -20.83 -14.17
N ARG A 643 3.39 -21.68 -13.81
CA ARG A 643 2.94 -21.87 -12.43
C ARG A 643 4.07 -22.35 -11.52
N LEU A 644 4.86 -23.33 -11.98
CA LEU A 644 6.02 -23.83 -11.25
C LEU A 644 7.12 -22.77 -11.11
N ALA A 645 7.40 -22.02 -12.16
CA ALA A 645 8.37 -20.93 -12.13
C ALA A 645 7.97 -19.82 -11.14
N LEU A 646 6.69 -19.43 -11.12
CA LEU A 646 6.17 -18.43 -10.19
C LEU A 646 6.21 -18.92 -8.74
N ARG A 647 5.86 -20.19 -8.50
CA ARG A 647 6.00 -20.84 -7.19
C ARG A 647 7.46 -20.81 -6.69
N ASN A 648 8.41 -21.16 -7.55
CA ASN A 648 9.83 -21.16 -7.18
C ASN A 648 10.35 -19.73 -6.92
N ALA A 649 9.91 -18.74 -7.70
CA ALA A 649 10.27 -17.35 -7.45
C ALA A 649 9.74 -16.87 -6.09
N LEU A 650 8.48 -17.17 -5.75
CA LEU A 650 7.92 -16.86 -4.42
C LEU A 650 8.74 -17.48 -3.28
N LEU A 651 9.16 -18.75 -3.41
CA LEU A 651 10.04 -19.40 -2.43
C LEU A 651 11.38 -18.68 -2.27
N GLN A 652 11.99 -18.26 -3.38
CA GLN A 652 13.26 -17.53 -3.38
C GLN A 652 13.18 -16.15 -2.73
N TYR A 653 12.10 -15.40 -2.96
CA TYR A 653 11.89 -14.09 -2.33
C TYR A 653 11.71 -14.20 -0.82
N CYS A 654 10.84 -15.10 -0.36
CA CYS A 654 10.59 -15.29 1.07
C CYS A 654 11.85 -15.85 1.81
N GLU A 655 12.66 -16.67 1.13
CA GLU A 655 13.97 -17.10 1.65
C GLU A 655 14.93 -15.90 1.82
N LEU A 656 14.95 -14.95 0.88
CA LEU A 656 15.77 -13.75 1.02
C LEU A 656 15.31 -12.86 2.18
N ASP A 657 14.01 -12.69 2.41
CA ASP A 657 13.51 -11.81 3.48
C ASP A 657 13.90 -12.32 4.88
N THR A 658 13.88 -13.63 5.09
CA THR A 658 14.40 -14.26 6.32
C THR A 658 15.93 -14.21 6.41
N LEU A 659 16.63 -14.41 5.29
CA LEU A 659 18.09 -14.25 5.23
C LEU A 659 18.52 -12.80 5.50
N ALA A 660 17.74 -11.81 5.07
CA ALA A 660 18.00 -10.40 5.34
C ALA A 660 18.02 -10.10 6.85
N MET A 661 17.11 -10.73 7.60
CA MET A 661 17.13 -10.65 9.08
C MET A 661 18.38 -11.31 9.67
N VAL A 662 18.84 -12.43 9.09
CA VAL A 662 20.10 -13.07 9.50
C VAL A 662 21.29 -12.14 9.25
N MET A 663 21.43 -11.58 8.04
CA MET A 663 22.50 -10.64 7.69
C MET A 663 22.48 -9.40 8.60
N LEU A 664 21.29 -8.86 8.88
CA LEU A 664 21.10 -7.76 9.81
C LEU A 664 21.59 -8.12 11.22
N MET A 665 21.15 -9.26 11.76
CA MET A 665 21.56 -9.69 13.09
C MET A 665 23.06 -9.97 13.19
N GLN A 666 23.65 -10.63 12.19
CA GLN A 666 25.10 -10.82 12.12
C GLN A 666 25.85 -9.49 12.05
N GLY A 667 25.30 -8.50 11.34
CA GLY A 667 25.85 -7.15 11.29
C GLY A 667 25.81 -6.47 12.65
N LEU A 668 24.64 -6.42 13.30
CA LEU A 668 24.48 -5.81 14.63
C LEU A 668 25.39 -6.45 15.70
N ILE A 669 25.58 -7.77 15.65
CA ILE A 669 26.49 -8.47 16.57
C ILE A 669 27.96 -8.08 16.35
N LYS A 670 28.34 -7.76 15.10
CA LYS A 670 29.72 -7.45 14.71
C LYS A 670 30.05 -5.95 14.75
N LEU A 671 29.05 -5.07 14.80
CA LEU A 671 29.28 -3.63 14.89
C LEU A 671 29.84 -3.21 16.26
N ASP A 672 30.68 -2.18 16.24
CA ASP A 672 31.13 -1.45 17.42
C ASP A 672 30.54 -0.04 17.47
N ASN A 673 30.59 0.60 18.65
CA ASN A 673 30.16 2.00 18.81
C ASN A 673 30.97 2.90 17.86
N CYS A 674 30.28 3.82 17.17
CA CYS A 674 30.96 4.81 16.33
C CYS A 674 31.50 5.97 17.18
N GLU A 675 32.81 6.19 17.19
CA GLU A 675 33.49 7.20 18.03
C GLU A 675 33.11 8.66 17.71
N ASN A 676 32.53 8.93 16.53
CA ASN A 676 32.27 10.29 16.03
C ASN A 676 30.97 10.92 16.54
N TYR A 677 30.08 10.14 17.14
CA TYR A 677 28.87 10.63 17.81
C TYR A 677 29.05 10.37 19.31
N GLY A 678 29.80 11.24 19.99
CA GLY A 678 30.10 11.12 21.41
C GLY A 678 28.83 11.08 22.27
N GLY A 679 28.41 9.89 22.70
CA GLY A 679 27.29 9.69 23.62
C GLY A 679 25.92 10.09 23.07
N ARG A 680 24.86 9.87 23.87
CA ARG A 680 23.50 10.33 23.53
C ARG A 680 23.53 11.84 23.27
N VAL A 681 22.89 12.28 22.20
CA VAL A 681 22.69 13.71 21.92
C VAL A 681 21.76 14.28 22.98
N ASP A 682 22.27 15.18 23.83
CA ASP A 682 21.53 15.89 24.90
C ASP A 682 20.37 16.78 24.39
#